data_AF-A0A9P6G9K5-F1
#
_entry.id   AF-A0A9P6G9K5-F1
#
_cell.length_a   1.000
_cell.length_b   1.000
_cell.length_c   1.000
_cell.angle_alpha   90.00
_cell.angle_beta   90.00
_cell.angle_gamma   90.00
#
_symmetry.space_group_name_H-M   'P 1'
#
loop_
_entity.id
_entity.type
_entity.pdbx_description
1 polymer ?
#
loop_
_entity_poly.entity_id
_entity_poly.type
_entity_poly.pdbx_seq_one_letter_code
_entity_poly.pdbx_strand_id
1 'polypeptide(L)'
;MAKVDQKTVLIVIDGWGVAGENSPKEGDAILAADTPCMDDFAKDGSKTAQGYTELEASSLAVGLPEGLMGNSEVGHLNIGAGRVVWQDVVRIDQTIKKGELNKIKNIHESFTRAKNGNGRLHLAGLVSDGGVHSHINHLVALLKVAKEIGVPQVFIHFFGDGRDTDPKSAAGYMTDLLKTTKELGIGEIATIVGRYYIMDRDKRWDRVEIGLKGLVTGEGEDAEDPVAAIKARYEQGENDEFLKPIIVGGKERRIQDGDTVFTFNYRSDRVRELTQLLGGFDRSPKPDFPYPKDISLSTMTQYNVKFPYKIAFPPQKMDDVLAEWLAKQGVKQCHIAETEKYAHVTFFFNGGVEKQFDNEERDMISSPKVATYDLEPKMSAMAVADKTCERIKEGNFEFIMLNFAPPDMVGHTGVYKAAIEGVTETDKSIKKIYEQCKESGYVLFVTADHGNAEEMLTEEGTPKTSHTLNKVPFVMANAPDNFSLKKTDGVLGDVAPTLLEVMGLPQAEAMDGHSLLVKSVHHTPPRRDTDRTSPGFTSPQLPLLSAAERHLTCFAASADTSPLFTYLGTPPLRGTLELTDTFPSYTAAIALFPQASSSARASSVSSEAEDPSHRPTGDHRHPSPAPNDCYKSGMASNGGSGAHTPNAQAQAQVQPCRYKTGKTLGAGSYSVVKECVHIDTGRYYAAKVINKRLMAGREHMVRNEIAVLKRVSMGHRNILTLVDYFETMNNLYLVTDLALGGELFDRICRKGNYYESDAADLIRATLSAVAYLHDHGIVHRDLKPENLLFRTPEDNADLLIADFGLSRIMDEEQFHVLTTTCGTPGYMAPEIFRKTGHGKPVDIWAIGVITYFLLCGYTPFDRDSNLEEMQAILVADYSFTPLEYWRGVSLKAREFIRRCLTVDPAARMTAHEALSHPWIADLGDISAEGEEDLLPTVKKNFNARRTLHAAIDTIRAINQLRAGGAAGMMDGARSGEPRRGAPPLNVPQPVADEDPMDIDKIDSRGNGHGQTDEMIKEQERRIHETQQGLWAGKR
;
A
#
# COMPACT_ATOMS: atom_id res chain seq x y z
N MET A 1 20.21 5.35 -31.32
CA MET A 1 19.53 4.16 -31.85
C MET A 1 20.55 3.07 -31.97
N ALA A 2 20.53 2.14 -31.02
CA ALA A 2 21.22 0.86 -31.18
C ALA A 2 20.59 0.05 -32.32
N LYS A 3 21.32 -0.90 -32.89
CA LYS A 3 20.75 -1.88 -33.82
C LYS A 3 20.10 -2.99 -32.99
N VAL A 4 18.78 -3.12 -33.08
CA VAL A 4 18.07 -4.27 -32.53
C VAL A 4 18.22 -5.43 -33.51
N ASP A 5 18.66 -6.59 -32.99
CA ASP A 5 18.87 -7.82 -33.77
C ASP A 5 17.62 -8.69 -33.86
N GLN A 6 16.78 -8.70 -32.81
CA GLN A 6 15.49 -9.37 -32.75
C GLN A 6 14.48 -8.46 -32.06
N LYS A 7 13.28 -8.30 -32.62
CA LYS A 7 12.16 -7.64 -31.92
C LYS A 7 11.55 -8.61 -30.91
N THR A 8 11.05 -8.12 -29.78
CA THR A 8 10.59 -8.95 -28.66
C THR A 8 9.20 -8.56 -28.16
N VAL A 9 8.42 -9.56 -27.76
CA VAL A 9 7.17 -9.40 -27.00
C VAL A 9 7.32 -10.11 -25.66
N LEU A 10 7.01 -9.44 -24.55
CA LEU A 10 6.96 -10.03 -23.21
C LEU A 10 5.50 -10.10 -22.72
N ILE A 11 4.99 -11.32 -22.51
CA ILE A 11 3.75 -11.55 -21.77
C ILE A 11 4.11 -11.84 -20.32
N VAL A 12 3.54 -11.08 -19.38
CA VAL A 12 3.46 -11.41 -17.96
C VAL A 12 2.04 -11.91 -17.69
N ILE A 13 1.90 -13.18 -17.33
CA ILE A 13 0.62 -13.74 -16.88
C ILE A 13 0.53 -13.50 -15.38
N ASP A 14 -0.47 -12.77 -14.91
CA ASP A 14 -0.58 -12.43 -13.51
C ASP A 14 -1.10 -13.63 -12.71
N GLY A 15 -0.39 -14.04 -11.66
CA GLY A 15 -0.82 -15.14 -10.76
C GLY A 15 -0.79 -16.55 -11.37
N TRP A 16 0.07 -16.82 -12.35
CA TRP A 16 0.26 -18.16 -12.95
C TRP A 16 1.55 -18.81 -12.44
N GLY A 17 1.44 -19.66 -11.41
CA GLY A 17 2.57 -20.43 -10.89
C GLY A 17 2.75 -21.78 -11.58
N VAL A 18 3.83 -22.46 -11.21
CA VAL A 18 4.10 -23.85 -11.55
C VAL A 18 3.90 -24.69 -10.29
N ALA A 19 2.90 -25.57 -10.30
CA ALA A 19 2.54 -26.41 -9.16
C ALA A 19 3.72 -27.26 -8.68
N GLY A 20 4.08 -27.12 -7.39
CA GLY A 20 5.16 -27.87 -6.75
C GLY A 20 4.74 -29.28 -6.31
N GLU A 21 5.67 -30.05 -5.75
CA GLU A 21 5.41 -31.44 -5.29
C GLU A 21 4.30 -31.54 -4.23
N ASN A 22 4.07 -30.45 -3.48
CA ASN A 22 3.06 -30.37 -2.42
C ASN A 22 1.73 -29.71 -2.87
N SER A 23 1.65 -29.16 -4.08
CA SER A 23 0.49 -28.40 -4.54
C SER A 23 -0.71 -29.32 -4.80
N PRO A 24 -1.91 -29.05 -4.22
CA PRO A 24 -3.04 -29.97 -4.29
C PRO A 24 -3.70 -29.96 -5.68
N LYS A 25 -3.44 -31.00 -6.48
CA LYS A 25 -3.93 -31.14 -7.87
C LYS A 25 -5.45 -31.03 -8.06
N GLU A 26 -6.25 -31.22 -7.00
CA GLU A 26 -7.71 -31.05 -7.05
C GLU A 26 -8.15 -29.57 -6.99
N GLY A 27 -7.23 -28.67 -6.64
CA GLY A 27 -7.39 -27.22 -6.61
C GLY A 27 -6.48 -26.46 -7.59
N ASP A 28 -5.76 -27.15 -8.47
CA ASP A 28 -4.91 -26.53 -9.50
C ASP A 28 -5.76 -26.13 -10.71
N ALA A 29 -6.12 -24.84 -10.81
CA ALA A 29 -6.97 -24.35 -11.89
C ALA A 29 -6.22 -24.20 -13.22
N ILE A 30 -4.89 -24.34 -13.20
CA ILE A 30 -4.04 -24.31 -14.39
C ILE A 30 -4.03 -25.70 -15.02
N LEU A 31 -3.73 -26.74 -14.24
CA LEU A 31 -3.78 -28.15 -14.65
C LEU A 31 -5.20 -28.61 -15.06
N ALA A 32 -6.25 -27.97 -14.53
CA ALA A 32 -7.65 -28.28 -14.85
C ALA A 32 -8.23 -27.49 -16.05
N ALA A 33 -7.45 -26.61 -16.68
CA ALA A 33 -7.87 -25.80 -17.81
C ALA A 33 -7.51 -26.41 -19.19
N ASP A 34 -8.04 -25.80 -20.26
CA ASP A 34 -7.70 -26.11 -21.65
C ASP A 34 -6.57 -25.16 -22.10
N THR A 35 -5.32 -25.56 -21.81
CA THR A 35 -4.08 -24.76 -21.96
C THR A 35 -3.12 -25.23 -23.08
N PRO A 36 -3.60 -25.63 -24.29
CA PRO A 36 -2.78 -26.32 -25.29
C PRO A 36 -1.65 -25.48 -25.93
N CYS A 37 -1.55 -24.17 -25.65
CA CYS A 37 -0.39 -23.35 -26.04
C CYS A 37 0.70 -23.43 -24.98
N MET A 38 0.36 -23.18 -23.70
CA MET A 38 1.31 -23.27 -22.59
C MET A 38 1.81 -24.71 -22.37
N ASP A 39 0.96 -25.72 -22.57
CA ASP A 39 1.33 -27.14 -22.53
C ASP A 39 2.42 -27.49 -23.56
N ASP A 40 2.32 -26.98 -24.79
CA ASP A 40 3.30 -27.25 -25.85
C ASP A 40 4.57 -26.39 -25.68
N PHE A 41 4.48 -25.24 -25.01
CA PHE A 41 5.65 -24.44 -24.62
C PHE A 41 6.46 -25.09 -23.49
N ALA A 42 5.80 -25.65 -22.46
CA ALA A 42 6.45 -26.29 -21.32
C ALA A 42 7.07 -27.67 -21.65
N LYS A 43 6.72 -28.23 -22.80
CA LYS A 43 7.08 -29.58 -23.21
C LYS A 43 8.55 -29.72 -23.62
N ASP A 44 9.23 -30.70 -23.03
CA ASP A 44 10.59 -31.06 -23.44
C ASP A 44 10.64 -31.49 -24.92
N GLY A 45 11.51 -30.81 -25.70
CA GLY A 45 11.57 -30.99 -27.15
C GLY A 45 10.40 -30.36 -27.92
N SER A 46 9.81 -29.29 -27.39
CA SER A 46 8.84 -28.43 -28.10
C SER A 46 9.33 -28.02 -29.49
N LYS A 47 8.38 -27.74 -30.39
CA LYS A 47 8.61 -27.18 -31.72
C LYS A 47 8.12 -25.73 -31.86
N THR A 48 7.61 -25.17 -30.77
CA THR A 48 7.02 -23.84 -30.70
C THR A 48 7.81 -22.95 -29.74
N ALA A 49 8.28 -23.50 -28.62
CA ALA A 49 9.26 -22.89 -27.73
C ALA A 49 10.68 -23.44 -27.98
N GLN A 50 11.66 -22.53 -28.07
CA GLN A 50 13.09 -22.83 -28.11
C GLN A 50 13.68 -22.98 -26.69
N GLY A 51 12.99 -22.48 -25.66
CA GLY A 51 13.38 -22.66 -24.27
C GLY A 51 12.19 -22.59 -23.31
N TYR A 52 12.25 -23.41 -22.26
CA TYR A 52 11.42 -23.34 -21.08
C TYR A 52 12.31 -23.51 -19.84
N THR A 53 12.10 -22.67 -18.83
CA THR A 53 12.62 -22.84 -17.47
C THR A 53 11.62 -22.26 -16.46
N GLU A 54 12.01 -22.24 -15.19
CA GLU A 54 11.17 -21.83 -14.06
C GLU A 54 11.96 -20.83 -13.22
N LEU A 55 11.32 -19.71 -12.86
CA LEU A 55 11.95 -18.63 -12.08
C LEU A 55 11.40 -18.63 -10.65
N GLU A 56 12.27 -18.35 -9.68
CA GLU A 56 11.83 -18.03 -8.32
C GLU A 56 11.14 -16.65 -8.30
N ALA A 57 9.87 -16.62 -7.89
CA ALA A 57 9.03 -15.41 -7.85
C ALA A 57 8.58 -15.01 -6.43
N SER A 58 9.17 -15.63 -5.40
CA SER A 58 8.83 -15.40 -4.00
C SER A 58 10.07 -15.21 -3.13
N SER A 59 9.87 -14.82 -1.87
CA SER A 59 10.91 -14.76 -0.84
C SER A 59 12.14 -13.94 -1.28
N LEU A 60 13.35 -14.38 -0.90
CA LEU A 60 14.61 -13.69 -1.14
C LEU A 60 14.92 -13.45 -2.63
N ALA A 61 14.37 -14.25 -3.55
CA ALA A 61 14.63 -14.13 -4.99
C ALA A 61 14.02 -12.87 -5.62
N VAL A 62 12.99 -12.29 -4.97
CA VAL A 62 12.34 -11.04 -5.38
C VAL A 62 12.51 -9.92 -4.34
N GLY A 63 13.45 -10.10 -3.39
CA GLY A 63 13.80 -9.12 -2.37
C GLY A 63 12.89 -9.10 -1.13
N LEU A 64 12.03 -10.11 -0.95
CA LEU A 64 11.13 -10.27 0.20
C LEU A 64 11.72 -11.19 1.29
N PRO A 65 11.20 -11.17 2.53
CA PRO A 65 11.59 -12.10 3.58
C PRO A 65 11.43 -13.58 3.19
N GLU A 66 12.27 -14.44 3.76
CA GLU A 66 12.24 -15.89 3.53
C GLU A 66 10.89 -16.49 3.96
N GLY A 67 10.18 -17.14 3.04
CA GLY A 67 8.83 -17.67 3.28
C GLY A 67 7.66 -16.71 2.97
N LEU A 68 7.91 -15.53 2.38
CA LEU A 68 6.85 -14.63 1.94
C LEU A 68 6.53 -14.79 0.44
N MET A 69 5.24 -14.97 0.12
CA MET A 69 4.72 -15.04 -1.25
C MET A 69 5.02 -13.79 -2.08
N GLY A 70 5.14 -13.97 -3.39
CA GLY A 70 5.25 -12.89 -4.37
C GLY A 70 3.96 -12.06 -4.44
N ASN A 71 3.96 -10.99 -5.24
CA ASN A 71 2.79 -10.16 -5.56
C ASN A 71 3.11 -9.26 -6.76
N SER A 72 2.10 -8.78 -7.48
CA SER A 72 2.31 -8.08 -8.76
C SER A 72 3.12 -6.80 -8.65
N GLU A 73 3.00 -6.07 -7.52
CA GLU A 73 3.76 -4.85 -7.20
C GLU A 73 5.28 -5.15 -7.20
N VAL A 74 5.67 -6.23 -6.52
CA VAL A 74 7.06 -6.68 -6.38
C VAL A 74 7.55 -7.42 -7.63
N GLY A 75 6.71 -8.27 -8.23
CA GLY A 75 7.08 -9.09 -9.36
C GLY A 75 7.39 -8.25 -10.61
N HIS A 76 6.47 -7.38 -11.02
CA HIS A 76 6.70 -6.47 -12.15
C HIS A 76 7.90 -5.53 -11.92
N LEU A 77 8.13 -5.10 -10.68
CA LEU A 77 9.28 -4.29 -10.30
C LEU A 77 10.62 -5.05 -10.45
N ASN A 78 10.70 -6.32 -10.06
CA ASN A 78 11.91 -7.14 -10.27
C ASN A 78 12.14 -7.43 -11.77
N ILE A 79 11.09 -7.82 -12.51
CA ILE A 79 11.14 -8.08 -13.96
C ILE A 79 11.63 -6.83 -14.71
N GLY A 80 11.04 -5.66 -14.42
CA GLY A 80 11.39 -4.39 -15.07
C GLY A 80 12.77 -3.86 -14.66
N ALA A 81 13.20 -4.06 -13.41
CA ALA A 81 14.48 -3.54 -12.94
C ALA A 81 15.70 -4.37 -13.37
N GLY A 82 15.52 -5.64 -13.77
CA GLY A 82 16.62 -6.52 -14.19
C GLY A 82 17.61 -6.85 -13.05
N ARG A 83 17.12 -6.87 -11.81
CA ARG A 83 17.90 -7.00 -10.57
C ARG A 83 16.97 -7.41 -9.42
N VAL A 84 17.51 -7.95 -8.33
CA VAL A 84 16.69 -8.25 -7.14
C VAL A 84 16.41 -6.96 -6.35
N VAL A 85 15.14 -6.61 -6.18
CA VAL A 85 14.72 -5.35 -5.53
C VAL A 85 14.45 -5.56 -4.03
N TRP A 86 15.53 -5.54 -3.25
CA TRP A 86 15.52 -5.82 -1.81
C TRP A 86 14.68 -4.82 -0.99
N GLN A 87 13.75 -5.32 -0.17
CA GLN A 87 13.19 -4.53 0.93
C GLN A 87 14.26 -4.25 2.00
N ASP A 88 14.22 -3.08 2.65
CA ASP A 88 15.31 -2.64 3.55
C ASP A 88 15.60 -3.64 4.68
N VAL A 89 14.58 -4.26 5.28
CA VAL A 89 14.76 -5.31 6.30
C VAL A 89 15.58 -6.49 5.77
N VAL A 90 15.23 -6.99 4.58
CA VAL A 90 15.90 -8.13 3.92
C VAL A 90 17.31 -7.76 3.49
N ARG A 91 17.52 -6.54 2.99
CA ARG A 91 18.83 -6.00 2.62
C ARG A 91 19.79 -5.94 3.82
N ILE A 92 19.28 -5.52 4.97
CA ILE A 92 20.02 -5.50 6.23
C ILE A 92 20.30 -6.94 6.70
N ASP A 93 19.29 -7.82 6.69
CA ASP A 93 19.44 -9.23 7.10
C ASP A 93 20.44 -10.00 6.23
N GLN A 94 20.45 -9.80 4.91
CA GLN A 94 21.45 -10.38 4.02
C GLN A 94 22.86 -9.84 4.30
N THR A 95 22.98 -8.55 4.60
CA THR A 95 24.26 -7.93 5.00
C THR A 95 24.77 -8.51 6.33
N ILE A 96 23.87 -8.82 7.27
CA ILE A 96 24.19 -9.49 8.54
C ILE A 96 24.55 -10.97 8.29
N LYS A 97 23.79 -11.70 7.47
CA LYS A 97 23.99 -13.13 7.11
C LYS A 97 25.33 -13.35 6.40
N LYS A 98 25.78 -12.39 5.58
CA LYS A 98 27.12 -12.37 4.94
C LYS A 98 28.25 -11.89 5.84
N GLY A 99 27.96 -11.35 7.03
CA GLY A 99 28.95 -10.82 7.97
C GLY A 99 29.60 -9.50 7.51
N GLU A 100 28.86 -8.65 6.78
CA GLU A 100 29.40 -7.46 6.10
C GLU A 100 28.96 -6.13 6.72
N LEU A 101 28.22 -6.16 7.84
CA LEU A 101 27.73 -4.96 8.52
C LEU A 101 28.86 -4.03 9.01
N ASN A 102 30.04 -4.60 9.30
CA ASN A 102 31.28 -3.88 9.60
C ASN A 102 31.90 -3.17 8.37
N LYS A 103 31.60 -3.62 7.14
CA LYS A 103 32.08 -3.02 5.88
C LYS A 103 31.22 -1.82 5.45
N ILE A 104 30.01 -1.67 5.99
CA ILE A 104 29.11 -0.56 5.68
C ILE A 104 29.74 0.75 6.16
N LYS A 105 30.23 1.55 5.22
CA LYS A 105 31.01 2.78 5.45
C LYS A 105 30.50 3.64 6.60
N ASN A 106 29.21 3.96 6.59
CA ASN A 106 28.62 4.87 7.58
C ASN A 106 28.40 4.24 8.96
N ILE A 107 28.34 2.90 9.09
CA ILE A 107 28.42 2.21 10.38
C ILE A 107 29.86 2.25 10.89
N HIS A 108 30.81 1.82 10.06
CA HIS A 108 32.24 1.79 10.39
C HIS A 108 32.77 3.17 10.82
N GLU A 109 32.49 4.22 10.04
CA GLU A 109 32.90 5.59 10.37
C GLU A 109 32.26 6.10 11.67
N SER A 110 30.99 5.78 11.93
CA SER A 110 30.32 6.21 13.17
C SER A 110 30.92 5.52 14.40
N PHE A 111 31.12 4.21 14.34
CA PHE A 111 31.66 3.46 15.48
C PHE A 111 33.16 3.76 15.68
N THR A 112 33.89 4.05 14.60
CA THR A 112 35.26 4.58 14.66
C THR A 112 35.30 5.98 15.27
N ARG A 113 34.33 6.87 14.99
CA ARG A 113 34.20 8.17 15.68
C ARG A 113 33.99 7.97 17.18
N ALA A 114 33.09 7.07 17.58
CA ALA A 114 32.87 6.76 19.00
C ALA A 114 34.16 6.30 19.69
N LYS A 115 34.86 5.33 19.09
CA LYS A 115 36.14 4.79 19.59
C LYS A 115 37.24 5.86 19.71
N ASN A 116 37.41 6.71 18.69
CA ASN A 116 38.50 7.67 18.62
C ASN A 116 38.19 9.03 19.29
N GLY A 117 36.92 9.27 19.64
CA GLY A 117 36.45 10.45 20.35
C GLY A 117 36.42 10.23 21.86
N ASN A 118 35.24 10.42 22.46
CA ASN A 118 35.02 10.26 23.91
C ASN A 118 34.77 8.80 24.36
N GLY A 119 34.84 7.83 23.45
CA GLY A 119 34.65 6.40 23.72
C GLY A 119 33.21 5.90 23.66
N ARG A 120 32.22 6.77 23.39
CA ARG A 120 30.81 6.52 23.66
C ARG A 120 29.94 6.40 22.39
N LEU A 121 29.14 5.34 22.35
CA LEU A 121 28.17 5.04 21.30
C LEU A 121 26.79 4.75 21.91
N HIS A 122 25.75 5.35 21.35
CA HIS A 122 24.35 5.13 21.74
C HIS A 122 23.62 4.42 20.59
N LEU A 123 23.07 3.24 20.86
CA LEU A 123 22.19 2.50 19.96
C LEU A 123 20.75 2.73 20.39
N ALA A 124 19.93 3.33 19.53
CA ALA A 124 18.56 3.74 19.86
C ALA A 124 17.56 3.21 18.83
N GLY A 125 16.47 2.58 19.29
CA GLY A 125 15.49 2.01 18.39
C GLY A 125 14.51 1.04 19.05
N LEU A 126 13.52 0.61 18.26
CA LEU A 126 12.48 -0.34 18.66
C LEU A 126 13.08 -1.74 18.85
N VAL A 127 12.81 -2.39 19.98
CA VAL A 127 13.41 -3.70 20.32
C VAL A 127 12.32 -4.78 20.41
N SER A 128 12.09 -5.41 19.27
CA SER A 128 11.21 -6.55 19.06
C SER A 128 11.66 -7.35 17.82
N ASP A 129 11.01 -8.45 17.51
CA ASP A 129 11.14 -9.20 16.25
C ASP A 129 10.00 -8.92 15.25
N GLY A 130 9.11 -7.96 15.54
CA GLY A 130 7.90 -7.68 14.74
C GLY A 130 8.13 -7.19 13.31
N GLY A 131 9.37 -6.90 12.89
CA GLY A 131 9.73 -6.72 11.47
C GLY A 131 9.16 -5.51 10.73
N VAL A 132 8.38 -4.63 11.38
CA VAL A 132 7.75 -3.46 10.71
C VAL A 132 8.64 -2.22 10.73
N HIS A 133 9.40 -1.97 11.82
CA HIS A 133 10.22 -0.76 11.97
C HIS A 133 11.71 -1.00 12.25
N SER A 134 12.04 -2.14 12.83
CA SER A 134 13.37 -2.57 13.25
C SER A 134 13.36 -4.10 13.41
N HIS A 135 14.49 -4.71 13.79
CA HIS A 135 14.50 -6.08 14.29
C HIS A 135 15.60 -6.22 15.36
N ILE A 136 15.35 -6.95 16.45
CA ILE A 136 16.30 -7.13 17.56
C ILE A 136 17.65 -7.72 17.10
N ASN A 137 17.63 -8.68 16.16
CA ASN A 137 18.81 -9.19 15.47
C ASN A 137 19.72 -8.09 14.86
N HIS A 138 19.16 -6.96 14.41
CA HIS A 138 19.95 -5.83 13.87
C HIS A 138 20.72 -5.12 14.99
N LEU A 139 20.08 -4.89 16.14
CA LEU A 139 20.76 -4.38 17.35
C LEU A 139 21.87 -5.35 17.81
N VAL A 140 21.60 -6.66 17.83
CA VAL A 140 22.59 -7.68 18.20
C VAL A 140 23.76 -7.73 17.21
N ALA A 141 23.52 -7.52 15.91
CA ALA A 141 24.59 -7.40 14.91
C ALA A 141 25.41 -6.13 15.09
N LEU A 142 24.78 -4.97 15.37
CA LEU A 142 25.47 -3.72 15.66
C LEU A 142 26.33 -3.82 16.93
N LEU A 143 25.87 -4.52 17.98
CA LEU A 143 26.68 -4.79 19.18
C LEU A 143 27.92 -5.64 18.87
N LYS A 144 27.81 -6.63 17.97
CA LYS A 144 28.97 -7.42 17.49
C LYS A 144 29.98 -6.54 16.73
N VAL A 145 29.52 -5.67 15.82
CA VAL A 145 30.38 -4.73 15.08
C VAL A 145 31.04 -3.71 16.01
N ALA A 146 30.33 -3.21 17.04
CA ALA A 146 30.91 -2.31 18.04
C ALA A 146 32.01 -2.99 18.87
N LYS A 147 31.84 -4.29 19.21
CA LYS A 147 32.89 -5.10 19.86
C LYS A 147 34.10 -5.31 18.95
N GLU A 148 33.86 -5.64 17.68
CA GLU A 148 34.91 -5.89 16.67
C GLU A 148 35.76 -4.64 16.43
N ILE A 149 35.12 -3.48 16.25
CA ILE A 149 35.81 -2.19 16.12
C ILE A 149 36.51 -1.82 17.43
N GLY A 150 36.01 -2.27 18.59
CA GLY A 150 36.57 -1.99 19.91
C GLY A 150 36.12 -0.63 20.45
N VAL A 151 34.82 -0.37 20.42
CA VAL A 151 34.20 0.82 21.03
C VAL A 151 34.19 0.67 22.57
N PRO A 152 34.75 1.61 23.35
CA PRO A 152 34.86 1.46 24.80
C PRO A 152 33.54 1.36 25.58
N GLN A 153 32.53 2.16 25.21
CA GLN A 153 31.21 2.17 25.86
C GLN A 153 30.09 2.17 24.82
N VAL A 154 29.12 1.28 25.00
CA VAL A 154 27.92 1.19 24.14
C VAL A 154 26.69 1.17 25.01
N PHE A 155 25.80 2.14 24.82
CA PHE A 155 24.57 2.33 25.59
C PHE A 155 23.35 2.03 24.72
N ILE A 156 22.32 1.39 25.29
CA ILE A 156 21.13 0.96 24.57
C ILE A 156 19.90 1.71 25.09
N HIS A 157 19.24 2.45 24.20
CA HIS A 157 17.92 3.03 24.43
C HIS A 157 16.87 2.13 23.75
N PHE A 158 16.27 1.27 24.56
CA PHE A 158 15.27 0.29 24.18
C PHE A 158 13.93 1.02 23.99
N PHE A 159 13.40 1.04 22.77
CA PHE A 159 12.03 1.50 22.54
C PHE A 159 11.07 0.30 22.58
N GLY A 160 10.05 0.36 23.45
CA GLY A 160 9.08 -0.71 23.67
C GLY A 160 8.03 -0.82 22.56
N ASP A 161 7.70 -2.06 22.19
CA ASP A 161 6.81 -2.35 21.06
C ASP A 161 5.33 -2.47 21.45
N GLY A 162 4.86 -3.70 21.69
CA GLY A 162 3.47 -4.01 22.06
C GLY A 162 2.40 -3.69 21.01
N ARG A 163 2.80 -3.50 19.75
CA ARG A 163 1.92 -3.09 18.66
C ARG A 163 2.15 -3.85 17.37
N ASP A 164 3.43 -4.03 17.00
CA ASP A 164 3.82 -4.95 15.91
C ASP A 164 4.16 -6.35 16.50
N THR A 165 4.14 -6.48 17.83
CA THR A 165 4.24 -7.71 18.63
C THR A 165 3.25 -7.69 19.81
N ASP A 166 3.16 -8.78 20.58
CA ASP A 166 2.26 -8.88 21.74
C ASP A 166 2.40 -7.71 22.74
N PRO A 167 1.29 -7.11 23.25
CA PRO A 167 1.31 -5.92 24.12
C PRO A 167 2.14 -5.97 25.42
N LYS A 168 2.64 -7.15 25.81
CA LYS A 168 3.44 -7.39 27.03
C LYS A 168 4.66 -8.28 26.74
N SER A 169 5.27 -8.13 25.58
CA SER A 169 6.43 -8.90 25.09
C SER A 169 7.79 -8.29 25.48
N ALA A 170 7.89 -6.99 25.80
CA ALA A 170 9.17 -6.30 26.07
C ALA A 170 9.99 -6.92 27.21
N ALA A 171 9.36 -7.46 28.25
CA ALA A 171 10.05 -8.18 29.33
C ALA A 171 10.81 -9.43 28.84
N GLY A 172 10.33 -10.06 27.76
CA GLY A 172 11.03 -11.17 27.08
C GLY A 172 12.26 -10.66 26.34
N TYR A 173 12.07 -9.75 25.37
CA TYR A 173 13.18 -9.16 24.59
C TYR A 173 14.25 -8.50 25.48
N MET A 174 13.87 -7.87 26.60
CA MET A 174 14.84 -7.34 27.58
C MET A 174 15.65 -8.44 28.26
N THR A 175 15.03 -9.58 28.60
CA THR A 175 15.73 -10.73 29.19
C THR A 175 16.76 -11.32 28.22
N ASP A 176 16.38 -11.50 26.96
CA ASP A 176 17.29 -12.01 25.91
C ASP A 176 18.37 -11.00 25.53
N LEU A 177 18.06 -9.70 25.54
CA LEU A 177 19.04 -8.64 25.31
C LEU A 177 20.07 -8.56 26.45
N LEU A 178 19.65 -8.65 27.73
CA LEU A 178 20.56 -8.72 28.88
C LEU A 178 21.47 -9.95 28.82
N LYS A 179 20.93 -11.11 28.42
CA LYS A 179 21.72 -12.31 28.18
C LYS A 179 22.75 -12.07 27.07
N THR A 180 22.31 -11.52 25.94
CA THR A 180 23.16 -11.28 24.76
C THR A 180 24.27 -10.26 25.05
N THR A 181 23.99 -9.15 25.73
CA THR A 181 25.01 -8.15 26.09
C THR A 181 26.02 -8.72 27.08
N LYS A 182 25.58 -9.56 28.03
CA LYS A 182 26.47 -10.28 28.95
C LYS A 182 27.36 -11.31 28.22
N GLU A 183 26.83 -12.06 27.26
CA GLU A 183 27.58 -13.03 26.45
C GLU A 183 28.58 -12.33 25.50
N LEU A 184 28.20 -11.17 24.94
CA LEU A 184 29.11 -10.34 24.14
C LEU A 184 30.11 -9.57 25.01
N GLY A 185 29.81 -9.28 26.27
CA GLY A 185 30.62 -8.41 27.13
C GLY A 185 30.61 -6.94 26.70
N ILE A 186 29.54 -6.49 26.03
CA ILE A 186 29.35 -5.11 25.55
C ILE A 186 27.86 -4.78 25.46
N GLY A 187 27.50 -3.51 25.61
CA GLY A 187 26.12 -3.02 25.55
C GLY A 187 25.50 -2.93 26.95
N GLU A 188 25.29 -1.70 27.43
CA GLU A 188 24.63 -1.43 28.69
C GLU A 188 23.24 -0.86 28.45
N ILE A 189 22.21 -1.38 29.12
CA ILE A 189 20.88 -0.79 29.09
C ILE A 189 20.94 0.61 29.73
N ALA A 190 20.38 1.59 29.04
CA ALA A 190 20.35 2.99 29.44
C ALA A 190 18.92 3.51 29.65
N THR A 191 18.03 3.31 28.69
CA THR A 191 16.62 3.75 28.80
C THR A 191 15.70 2.65 28.28
N ILE A 192 14.53 2.51 28.91
CA ILE A 192 13.38 1.79 28.37
C ILE A 192 12.25 2.81 28.21
N VAL A 193 11.64 2.92 27.04
CA VAL A 193 10.51 3.83 26.80
C VAL A 193 9.62 3.33 25.67
N GLY A 194 8.30 3.33 25.86
CA GLY A 194 7.35 2.83 24.86
C GLY A 194 7.28 3.69 23.61
N ARG A 195 7.05 3.05 22.45
CA ARG A 195 6.97 3.70 21.13
C ARG A 195 5.96 4.85 21.06
N TYR A 196 4.95 4.90 21.93
CA TYR A 196 4.01 6.02 22.02
C TYR A 196 4.69 7.35 22.36
N TYR A 197 5.73 7.36 23.20
CA TYR A 197 6.44 8.59 23.55
C TYR A 197 7.52 8.91 22.51
N ILE A 198 8.37 7.93 22.20
CA ILE A 198 9.62 8.17 21.47
C ILE A 198 9.51 8.01 19.94
N MET A 199 8.41 7.43 19.46
CA MET A 199 8.17 7.06 18.05
C MET A 199 6.82 7.59 17.53
N ASP A 200 6.50 8.83 17.89
CA ASP A 200 5.39 9.58 17.31
C ASP A 200 5.67 9.94 15.83
N ARG A 201 4.60 10.31 15.10
CA ARG A 201 4.65 10.79 13.70
C ARG A 201 3.52 11.79 13.38
N ASP A 202 2.77 12.17 14.40
CA ASP A 202 1.56 12.98 14.33
C ASP A 202 1.84 14.41 14.88
N LYS A 203 3.13 14.80 14.95
CA LYS A 203 3.69 16.03 15.53
C LYS A 203 3.27 16.28 16.98
N ARG A 204 3.11 15.21 17.78
CA ARG A 204 2.73 15.32 19.20
C ARG A 204 3.98 15.50 20.07
N TRP A 205 4.68 16.63 19.87
CA TRP A 205 5.99 16.92 20.44
C TRP A 205 6.11 16.76 21.97
N ASP A 206 5.02 16.86 22.73
CA ASP A 206 5.02 16.59 24.18
C ASP A 206 5.28 15.11 24.52
N ARG A 207 4.83 14.18 23.65
CA ARG A 207 5.17 12.75 23.72
C ARG A 207 6.67 12.56 23.46
N VAL A 208 7.16 13.17 22.38
CA VAL A 208 8.56 13.11 21.95
C VAL A 208 9.48 13.70 23.02
N GLU A 209 9.06 14.79 23.68
CA GLU A 209 9.78 15.39 24.81
C GLU A 209 9.88 14.42 25.99
N ILE A 210 8.79 13.73 26.40
CA ILE A 210 8.83 12.72 27.47
C ILE A 210 9.86 11.62 27.14
N GLY A 211 9.87 11.13 25.89
CA GLY A 211 10.87 10.16 25.45
C GLY A 211 12.30 10.73 25.45
N LEU A 212 12.49 11.93 24.89
CA LEU A 212 13.78 12.60 24.77
C LEU A 212 14.39 12.95 26.14
N LYS A 213 13.56 13.32 27.13
CA LYS A 213 13.95 13.46 28.54
C LYS A 213 14.55 12.16 29.08
N GLY A 214 13.86 11.04 28.87
CA GLY A 214 14.37 9.71 29.23
C GLY A 214 15.69 9.32 28.55
N LEU A 215 16.02 9.90 27.38
CA LEU A 215 17.28 9.67 26.67
C LEU A 215 18.40 10.61 27.16
N VAL A 216 18.10 11.91 27.35
CA VAL A 216 19.09 12.98 27.54
C VAL A 216 19.19 13.47 28.99
N THR A 217 18.08 13.86 29.63
CA THR A 217 18.11 14.43 30.99
C THR A 217 18.12 13.36 32.08
N GLY A 218 17.48 12.21 31.80
CA GLY A 218 17.29 11.14 32.78
C GLY A 218 16.05 11.30 33.64
N GLU A 219 15.07 12.12 33.23
CA GLU A 219 13.77 12.16 33.90
C GLU A 219 12.98 10.88 33.57
N GLY A 220 12.66 10.10 34.59
CA GLY A 220 11.94 8.83 34.50
C GLY A 220 11.91 8.11 35.86
N GLU A 221 11.63 6.81 35.85
CA GLU A 221 11.75 5.93 37.02
C GLU A 221 13.13 5.23 36.99
N ASP A 222 13.97 5.45 38.00
CA ASP A 222 15.26 4.73 38.12
C ASP A 222 15.02 3.24 38.43
N ALA A 223 15.74 2.35 37.74
CA ALA A 223 15.68 0.91 37.93
C ALA A 223 17.06 0.24 37.88
N GLU A 224 17.32 -0.66 38.84
CA GLU A 224 18.49 -1.55 38.83
C GLU A 224 18.22 -2.81 37.99
N ASP A 225 17.03 -3.41 38.10
CA ASP A 225 16.56 -4.53 37.27
C ASP A 225 15.52 -4.03 36.24
N PRO A 226 15.87 -3.94 34.95
CA PRO A 226 14.95 -3.47 33.92
C PRO A 226 13.82 -4.47 33.59
N VAL A 227 14.02 -5.77 33.84
CA VAL A 227 12.99 -6.80 33.60
C VAL A 227 11.94 -6.75 34.71
N ALA A 228 12.36 -6.55 35.97
CA ALA A 228 11.46 -6.31 37.08
C ALA A 228 10.66 -5.00 36.90
N ALA A 229 11.32 -3.92 36.48
CA ALA A 229 10.65 -2.63 36.24
C ALA A 229 9.57 -2.71 35.16
N ILE A 230 9.85 -3.36 34.01
CA ILE A 230 8.82 -3.60 32.98
C ILE A 230 7.63 -4.39 33.54
N LYS A 231 7.89 -5.45 34.32
CA LYS A 231 6.82 -6.26 34.94
C LYS A 231 5.99 -5.48 35.96
N ALA A 232 6.62 -4.62 36.77
CA ALA A 232 5.89 -3.74 37.69
C ALA A 232 4.97 -2.75 36.96
N ARG A 233 5.37 -2.26 35.78
CA ARG A 233 4.49 -1.45 34.90
C ARG A 233 3.32 -2.26 34.33
N TYR A 234 3.54 -3.53 33.96
CA TYR A 234 2.47 -4.43 33.51
C TYR A 234 1.39 -4.64 34.59
N GLU A 235 1.77 -4.69 35.87
CA GLU A 235 0.86 -4.81 37.01
C GLU A 235 0.06 -3.52 37.25
N GLN A 236 0.66 -2.36 36.96
CA GLN A 236 -0.01 -1.05 36.95
C GLN A 236 -0.92 -0.82 35.72
N GLY A 237 -0.99 -1.80 34.79
CA GLY A 237 -1.80 -1.71 33.57
C GLY A 237 -1.13 -0.96 32.41
N GLU A 238 0.13 -0.52 32.57
CA GLU A 238 0.91 0.10 31.50
C GLU A 238 1.55 -1.01 30.64
N ASN A 239 1.41 -0.91 29.31
CA ASN A 239 1.87 -1.91 28.34
C ASN A 239 3.11 -1.42 27.58
N ASP A 240 3.70 -2.26 26.71
CA ASP A 240 4.96 -1.94 26.02
C ASP A 240 4.90 -0.66 25.18
N GLU A 241 3.78 -0.42 24.47
CA GLU A 241 3.59 0.79 23.66
C GLU A 241 3.60 2.06 24.54
N PHE A 242 3.05 1.95 25.77
CA PHE A 242 2.83 3.07 26.69
C PHE A 242 3.80 3.15 27.88
N LEU A 243 4.91 2.39 27.90
CA LEU A 243 5.93 2.48 28.96
C LEU A 243 6.52 3.89 29.08
N LYS A 244 6.25 4.60 30.19
CA LYS A 244 6.96 5.86 30.50
C LYS A 244 8.45 5.57 30.75
N PRO A 245 9.36 6.53 30.52
CA PRO A 245 10.80 6.32 30.72
C PRO A 245 11.17 5.59 32.01
N ILE A 246 11.90 4.49 31.85
CA ILE A 246 12.63 3.79 32.92
C ILE A 246 14.12 4.02 32.64
N ILE A 247 14.86 4.44 33.66
CA ILE A 247 16.24 4.91 33.58
C ILE A 247 17.15 3.87 34.23
N VAL A 248 18.18 3.42 33.52
CA VAL A 248 19.12 2.40 34.00
C VAL A 248 20.52 2.98 33.97
N GLY A 249 21.27 2.85 35.07
CA GLY A 249 22.60 3.44 35.22
C GLY A 249 22.65 4.97 35.28
N GLY A 250 21.51 5.64 35.50
CA GLY A 250 21.43 7.08 35.77
C GLY A 250 22.03 7.99 34.70
N LYS A 251 22.77 9.02 35.15
CA LYS A 251 23.27 10.11 34.29
C LYS A 251 24.41 9.69 33.34
N GLU A 252 25.25 8.74 33.75
CA GLU A 252 26.42 8.34 32.95
C GLU A 252 26.04 7.61 31.66
N ARG A 253 24.81 7.06 31.59
CA ARG A 253 24.26 6.39 30.40
C ARG A 253 23.35 7.28 29.52
N ARG A 254 23.25 8.59 29.82
CA ARG A 254 22.54 9.56 28.95
C ARG A 254 23.32 9.85 27.68
N ILE A 255 22.65 10.40 26.66
CA ILE A 255 23.33 11.04 25.53
C ILE A 255 23.89 12.40 26.02
N GLN A 256 25.21 12.55 25.97
CA GLN A 256 25.98 13.73 26.45
C GLN A 256 26.65 14.48 25.29
N ASP A 257 27.28 15.63 25.59
CA ASP A 257 28.02 16.43 24.62
C ASP A 257 29.13 15.61 23.94
N GLY A 258 29.16 15.65 22.61
CA GLY A 258 30.13 14.94 21.77
C GLY A 258 29.79 13.48 21.45
N ASP A 259 28.77 12.87 22.07
CA ASP A 259 28.45 11.44 21.90
C ASP A 259 28.12 11.04 20.45
N THR A 260 28.32 9.76 20.11
CA THR A 260 27.88 9.19 18.83
C THR A 260 26.55 8.48 19.02
N VAL A 261 25.56 8.76 18.16
CA VAL A 261 24.23 8.13 18.21
C VAL A 261 23.95 7.43 16.89
N PHE A 262 23.52 6.17 16.94
CA PHE A 262 23.08 5.41 15.79
C PHE A 262 21.64 4.90 16.01
N THR A 263 20.70 5.36 15.18
CA THR A 263 19.31 4.88 15.22
C THR A 263 19.11 3.71 14.27
N PHE A 264 18.76 2.55 14.81
CA PHE A 264 18.78 1.29 14.06
C PHE A 264 17.44 0.88 13.43
N ASN A 265 16.37 1.66 13.61
CA ASN A 265 15.13 1.50 12.85
C ASN A 265 15.38 1.74 11.35
N TYR A 266 14.86 0.88 10.48
CA TYR A 266 14.92 1.06 9.03
C TYR A 266 13.65 1.71 8.45
N ARG A 267 12.51 1.66 9.14
CA ARG A 267 11.29 2.35 8.70
C ARG A 267 11.23 3.78 9.25
N SER A 268 11.25 4.74 8.34
CA SER A 268 11.52 6.16 8.63
C SER A 268 10.40 6.92 9.35
N ASP A 269 9.13 6.64 9.08
CA ASP A 269 8.01 7.53 9.41
C ASP A 269 7.92 7.88 10.90
N ARG A 270 8.14 6.90 11.78
CA ARG A 270 8.07 7.06 13.25
C ARG A 270 9.35 7.50 13.94
N VAL A 271 10.46 7.68 13.23
CA VAL A 271 11.75 8.11 13.83
C VAL A 271 12.19 9.50 13.35
N ARG A 272 11.43 10.11 12.43
CA ARG A 272 11.62 11.48 11.96
C ARG A 272 11.60 12.51 13.10
N GLU A 273 10.62 12.45 13.99
CA GLU A 273 10.43 13.49 15.04
C GLU A 273 11.55 13.47 16.08
N LEU A 274 11.91 12.27 16.59
CA LEU A 274 13.08 12.12 17.47
C LEU A 274 14.35 12.63 16.80
N THR A 275 14.64 12.18 15.57
CA THR A 275 15.90 12.49 14.90
C THR A 275 15.98 13.94 14.42
N GLN A 276 14.87 14.59 14.10
CA GLN A 276 14.78 16.03 13.82
C GLN A 276 15.27 16.85 15.03
N LEU A 277 14.68 16.61 16.21
CA LEU A 277 15.02 17.32 17.44
C LEU A 277 16.44 16.98 17.93
N LEU A 278 16.72 15.68 18.13
CA LEU A 278 17.98 15.21 18.72
C LEU A 278 19.17 15.58 17.83
N GLY A 279 19.13 15.22 16.55
CA GLY A 279 20.19 15.50 15.58
C GLY A 279 20.32 16.97 15.16
N GLY A 280 19.41 17.84 15.59
CA GLY A 280 19.53 19.29 15.45
C GLY A 280 19.21 19.86 14.08
N PHE A 281 18.54 19.10 13.20
CA PHE A 281 18.04 19.62 11.92
C PHE A 281 17.02 20.75 12.11
N ASP A 282 16.07 20.56 13.03
CA ASP A 282 15.15 21.58 13.47
C ASP A 282 14.75 21.31 14.92
N ARG A 283 14.89 22.32 15.78
CA ARG A 283 14.56 22.28 17.22
C ARG A 283 13.47 23.28 17.59
N SER A 284 12.89 24.00 16.62
CA SER A 284 11.83 24.98 16.86
C SER A 284 10.56 24.44 17.55
N PRO A 285 10.22 23.13 17.51
CA PRO A 285 9.10 22.60 18.29
C PRO A 285 9.35 22.50 19.81
N LYS A 286 10.62 22.46 20.24
CA LYS A 286 11.04 22.34 21.65
C LYS A 286 12.36 23.10 21.90
N PRO A 287 12.41 24.43 21.66
CA PRO A 287 13.67 25.17 21.56
C PRO A 287 14.45 25.22 22.88
N ASP A 288 13.75 25.28 24.02
CA ASP A 288 14.33 25.37 25.36
C ASP A 288 14.76 24.01 25.94
N PHE A 289 14.61 22.91 25.19
CA PHE A 289 15.04 21.60 25.65
C PHE A 289 16.58 21.53 25.78
N PRO A 290 17.14 20.94 26.86
CA PRO A 290 18.58 20.88 27.10
C PRO A 290 19.25 19.83 26.20
N TYR A 291 19.36 20.12 24.90
CA TYR A 291 20.00 19.25 23.92
C TYR A 291 21.50 19.11 24.14
N PRO A 292 22.08 17.90 23.92
CA PRO A 292 23.52 17.74 23.87
C PRO A 292 24.10 18.42 22.62
N LYS A 293 25.34 18.89 22.75
CA LYS A 293 26.12 19.56 21.70
C LYS A 293 27.00 18.56 20.96
N ASP A 294 27.38 18.92 19.74
CA ASP A 294 28.41 18.24 18.93
C ASP A 294 28.25 16.71 18.78
N ILE A 295 27.02 16.20 18.96
CA ILE A 295 26.70 14.79 18.75
C ILE A 295 26.79 14.42 17.27
N SER A 296 27.15 13.17 16.98
CA SER A 296 27.10 12.62 15.62
C SER A 296 25.96 11.64 15.50
N LEU A 297 24.86 12.06 14.90
CA LEU A 297 23.72 11.20 14.60
C LEU A 297 23.88 10.52 13.21
N SER A 298 23.71 9.20 13.21
CA SER A 298 23.66 8.34 12.02
C SER A 298 22.43 7.45 12.06
N THR A 299 21.90 7.08 10.89
CA THR A 299 20.63 6.36 10.75
C THR A 299 20.79 5.07 9.94
N MET A 300 19.98 4.04 10.21
CA MET A 300 20.01 2.80 9.43
C MET A 300 19.66 3.07 7.96
N THR A 301 18.59 3.81 7.70
CA THR A 301 18.09 4.18 6.35
C THR A 301 17.88 5.69 6.25
N GLN A 302 17.48 6.21 5.09
CA GLN A 302 17.16 7.62 4.95
C GLN A 302 15.82 7.95 5.63
N TYR A 303 15.84 8.78 6.67
CA TYR A 303 14.61 9.16 7.36
C TYR A 303 13.87 10.32 6.67
N ASN A 304 14.61 11.32 6.19
CA ASN A 304 14.09 12.44 5.39
C ASN A 304 15.20 12.91 4.44
N VAL A 305 14.86 13.25 3.20
CA VAL A 305 15.82 13.74 2.18
C VAL A 305 16.54 15.04 2.61
N LYS A 306 15.95 15.82 3.52
CA LYS A 306 16.51 17.09 4.03
C LYS A 306 17.47 16.91 5.21
N PHE A 307 17.50 15.75 5.86
CA PHE A 307 18.32 15.55 7.07
C PHE A 307 19.80 15.30 6.69
N PRO A 308 20.78 15.99 7.31
CA PRO A 308 22.21 15.90 6.96
C PRO A 308 22.93 14.68 7.56
N TYR A 309 22.19 13.66 7.99
CA TYR A 309 22.72 12.55 8.79
C TYR A 309 23.39 11.47 7.92
N LYS A 310 24.36 10.75 8.48
CA LYS A 310 24.99 9.62 7.77
C LYS A 310 24.05 8.43 7.74
N ILE A 311 23.77 7.91 6.55
CA ILE A 311 22.82 6.81 6.32
C ILE A 311 23.58 5.52 6.04
N ALA A 312 23.32 4.44 6.79
CA ALA A 312 24.00 3.15 6.59
C ALA A 312 23.58 2.47 5.27
N PHE A 313 22.27 2.36 5.04
CA PHE A 313 21.65 1.78 3.85
C PHE A 313 20.89 2.89 3.11
N PRO A 314 21.53 3.57 2.14
CA PRO A 314 20.86 4.62 1.36
C PRO A 314 19.78 4.00 0.46
N PRO A 315 18.72 4.74 0.10
CA PRO A 315 17.67 4.27 -0.80
C PRO A 315 18.26 3.68 -2.09
N GLN A 316 17.72 2.54 -2.51
CA GLN A 316 18.07 1.97 -3.80
C GLN A 316 17.43 2.83 -4.88
N LYS A 317 18.26 3.34 -5.80
CA LYS A 317 17.75 3.99 -6.99
C LYS A 317 17.37 2.93 -8.03
N MET A 318 16.21 3.08 -8.64
CA MET A 318 15.82 2.32 -9.82
C MET A 318 16.25 3.05 -11.09
N ASP A 319 17.52 3.45 -11.13
CA ASP A 319 18.18 3.98 -12.33
C ASP A 319 18.46 2.79 -13.30
N ASP A 320 18.28 2.99 -14.60
CA ASP A 320 18.51 2.01 -15.67
C ASP A 320 17.66 0.72 -15.55
N VAL A 321 16.38 0.86 -15.21
CA VAL A 321 15.35 -0.16 -15.46
C VAL A 321 15.19 -0.42 -16.97
N LEU A 322 14.60 -1.55 -17.37
CA LEU A 322 14.47 -1.95 -18.78
C LEU A 322 13.80 -0.87 -19.64
N ALA A 323 12.70 -0.28 -19.18
CA ALA A 323 12.00 0.77 -19.93
C ALA A 323 12.84 2.04 -20.12
N GLU A 324 13.58 2.48 -19.08
CA GLU A 324 14.50 3.62 -19.20
C GLU A 324 15.69 3.28 -20.11
N TRP A 325 16.21 2.05 -20.03
CA TRP A 325 17.37 1.63 -20.80
C TRP A 325 17.05 1.51 -22.29
N LEU A 326 15.89 0.93 -22.65
CA LEU A 326 15.39 0.91 -24.03
C LEU A 326 15.24 2.34 -24.59
N ALA A 327 14.66 3.26 -23.79
CA ALA A 327 14.56 4.67 -24.15
C ALA A 327 15.95 5.31 -24.39
N LYS A 328 16.94 5.06 -23.51
CA LYS A 328 18.33 5.53 -23.65
C LYS A 328 19.03 4.98 -24.89
N GLN A 329 18.74 3.74 -25.31
CA GLN A 329 19.23 3.18 -26.57
C GLN A 329 18.51 3.73 -27.81
N GLY A 330 17.38 4.44 -27.63
CA GLY A 330 16.51 4.96 -28.69
C GLY A 330 15.65 3.88 -29.35
N VAL A 331 15.21 2.92 -28.55
CA VAL A 331 14.39 1.76 -28.96
C VAL A 331 12.94 2.04 -28.61
N LYS A 332 12.00 1.79 -29.54
CA LYS A 332 10.58 2.06 -29.30
C LYS A 332 9.92 0.89 -28.55
N GLN A 333 9.11 1.23 -27.55
CA GLN A 333 8.40 0.27 -26.71
C GLN A 333 6.93 0.60 -26.53
N CYS A 334 6.09 -0.44 -26.36
CA CYS A 334 4.68 -0.28 -25.99
C CYS A 334 4.33 -1.16 -24.77
N HIS A 335 3.63 -0.61 -23.79
CA HIS A 335 3.14 -1.30 -22.59
C HIS A 335 1.61 -1.41 -22.63
N ILE A 336 1.05 -2.61 -22.50
CA ILE A 336 -0.38 -2.89 -22.73
C ILE A 336 -0.98 -3.71 -21.58
N ALA A 337 -2.05 -3.23 -20.94
CA ALA A 337 -2.79 -4.03 -19.97
C ALA A 337 -4.24 -3.57 -19.85
N GLU A 338 -5.06 -4.37 -19.16
CA GLU A 338 -6.35 -3.89 -18.65
C GLU A 338 -6.22 -3.17 -17.31
N THR A 339 -7.25 -2.38 -16.94
CA THR A 339 -7.25 -1.42 -15.82
C THR A 339 -6.57 -1.93 -14.55
N GLU A 340 -6.94 -3.12 -14.07
CA GLU A 340 -6.44 -3.70 -12.82
C GLU A 340 -4.90 -3.84 -12.78
N LYS A 341 -4.27 -4.10 -13.94
CA LYS A 341 -2.82 -4.34 -14.04
C LYS A 341 -2.08 -3.26 -14.84
N TYR A 342 -2.76 -2.18 -15.23
CA TYR A 342 -2.14 -1.03 -15.91
C TYR A 342 -1.03 -0.35 -15.09
N ALA A 343 -1.19 -0.23 -13.77
CA ALA A 343 -0.14 0.29 -12.89
C ALA A 343 1.07 -0.65 -12.78
N HIS A 344 0.86 -1.96 -12.95
CA HIS A 344 1.92 -2.97 -12.88
C HIS A 344 2.82 -2.94 -14.11
N VAL A 345 2.22 -2.85 -15.31
CA VAL A 345 2.96 -2.69 -16.58
C VAL A 345 3.60 -1.31 -16.78
N THR A 346 3.17 -0.30 -16.01
CA THR A 346 3.71 1.08 -16.09
C THR A 346 4.54 1.44 -14.85
N PHE A 347 3.91 1.93 -13.79
CA PHE A 347 4.56 2.45 -12.59
C PHE A 347 5.58 1.48 -11.96
N PHE A 348 5.18 0.22 -11.73
CA PHE A 348 6.05 -0.76 -11.07
C PHE A 348 7.17 -1.25 -12.00
N PHE A 349 6.84 -1.63 -13.24
CA PHE A 349 7.83 -2.02 -14.26
C PHE A 349 8.85 -0.91 -14.58
N ASN A 350 8.45 0.36 -14.54
CA ASN A 350 9.33 1.52 -14.69
C ASN A 350 10.16 1.86 -13.43
N GLY A 351 10.15 1.02 -12.39
CA GLY A 351 10.99 1.20 -11.19
C GLY A 351 10.31 1.91 -10.01
N GLY A 352 8.97 1.99 -9.99
CA GLY A 352 8.21 2.72 -8.97
C GLY A 352 8.12 4.21 -9.25
N VAL A 353 8.01 4.62 -10.52
CA VAL A 353 7.83 6.01 -10.94
C VAL A 353 6.75 6.13 -12.02
N GLU A 354 5.89 7.16 -11.95
CA GLU A 354 4.81 7.34 -12.95
C GLU A 354 5.33 7.75 -14.33
N LYS A 355 6.60 8.19 -14.41
CA LYS A 355 7.26 8.69 -15.63
C LYS A 355 7.10 7.67 -16.77
N GLN A 356 6.57 8.17 -17.88
CA GLN A 356 6.68 7.56 -19.20
C GLN A 356 8.02 7.99 -19.81
N PHE A 357 8.83 7.05 -20.27
CA PHE A 357 10.15 7.32 -20.84
C PHE A 357 10.06 7.71 -22.33
N ASP A 358 11.15 8.25 -22.88
CA ASP A 358 11.20 8.60 -24.30
C ASP A 358 11.04 7.35 -25.18
N ASN A 359 10.20 7.42 -26.21
CA ASN A 359 9.84 6.29 -27.09
C ASN A 359 8.98 5.19 -26.42
N GLU A 360 8.43 5.44 -25.23
CA GLU A 360 7.42 4.59 -24.58
C GLU A 360 5.99 5.02 -24.98
N GLU A 361 5.18 4.10 -25.48
CA GLU A 361 3.72 4.25 -25.60
C GLU A 361 3.00 3.32 -24.62
N ARG A 362 1.78 3.70 -24.19
CA ARG A 362 0.98 2.97 -23.20
C ARG A 362 -0.46 2.82 -23.70
N ASP A 363 -0.97 1.60 -23.76
CA ASP A 363 -2.38 1.32 -24.05
C ASP A 363 -3.09 0.73 -22.82
N MET A 364 -4.22 1.31 -22.42
CA MET A 364 -5.06 0.80 -21.32
C MET A 364 -6.39 0.28 -21.87
N ILE A 365 -6.67 -1.01 -21.65
CA ILE A 365 -7.96 -1.64 -21.92
C ILE A 365 -8.85 -1.50 -20.68
N SER A 366 -10.16 -1.29 -20.86
CA SER A 366 -11.08 -1.19 -19.71
C SER A 366 -11.49 -2.58 -19.21
N SER A 367 -11.08 -2.94 -17.99
CA SER A 367 -11.57 -4.12 -17.26
C SER A 367 -13.10 -4.13 -17.15
N PRO A 368 -13.75 -5.31 -17.13
CA PRO A 368 -15.21 -5.39 -17.07
C PRO A 368 -15.75 -4.85 -15.74
N LYS A 369 -16.94 -4.24 -15.80
CA LYS A 369 -17.57 -3.56 -14.67
C LYS A 369 -18.42 -4.50 -13.82
N VAL A 370 -17.78 -5.56 -13.32
CA VAL A 370 -18.33 -6.56 -12.40
C VAL A 370 -17.99 -6.23 -10.95
N ALA A 371 -18.67 -6.88 -9.99
CA ALA A 371 -18.41 -6.70 -8.56
C ALA A 371 -17.24 -7.54 -8.05
N THR A 372 -17.02 -8.70 -8.68
CA THR A 372 -15.92 -9.65 -8.49
C THR A 372 -15.70 -10.37 -9.83
N TYR A 373 -14.46 -10.73 -10.16
CA TYR A 373 -14.12 -11.20 -11.51
C TYR A 373 -14.55 -12.64 -11.83
N ASP A 374 -15.01 -13.42 -10.85
CA ASP A 374 -15.68 -14.71 -11.07
C ASP A 374 -17.00 -14.58 -11.86
N LEU A 375 -17.57 -13.37 -11.93
CA LEU A 375 -18.77 -13.07 -12.72
C LEU A 375 -18.48 -12.86 -14.22
N GLU A 376 -17.23 -12.57 -14.59
CA GLU A 376 -16.78 -12.40 -15.98
C GLU A 376 -15.31 -12.87 -16.12
N PRO A 377 -15.04 -14.19 -15.99
CA PRO A 377 -13.70 -14.70 -15.68
C PRO A 377 -12.65 -14.49 -16.76
N LYS A 378 -13.11 -14.24 -17.99
CA LYS A 378 -12.27 -13.92 -19.17
C LYS A 378 -11.61 -12.54 -19.05
N MET A 379 -12.16 -11.68 -18.19
CA MET A 379 -11.86 -10.25 -18.10
C MET A 379 -11.73 -9.61 -19.48
N SER A 380 -10.64 -8.90 -19.76
CA SER A 380 -10.36 -8.26 -21.05
C SER A 380 -9.23 -8.94 -21.82
N ALA A 381 -8.82 -10.17 -21.45
CA ALA A 381 -7.61 -10.82 -21.99
C ALA A 381 -7.60 -10.90 -23.53
N MET A 382 -8.72 -11.29 -24.16
CA MET A 382 -8.81 -11.34 -25.61
C MET A 382 -8.69 -9.95 -26.27
N ALA A 383 -9.15 -8.89 -25.61
CA ALA A 383 -9.04 -7.50 -26.08
C ALA A 383 -7.62 -6.92 -25.89
N VAL A 384 -6.94 -7.28 -24.81
CA VAL A 384 -5.49 -7.02 -24.62
C VAL A 384 -4.68 -7.74 -25.70
N ALA A 385 -5.04 -8.97 -26.05
CA ALA A 385 -4.42 -9.71 -27.15
C ALA A 385 -4.71 -9.09 -28.53
N ASP A 386 -5.95 -8.64 -28.80
CA ASP A 386 -6.27 -7.90 -30.03
C ASP A 386 -5.43 -6.62 -30.16
N LYS A 387 -5.35 -5.80 -29.10
CA LYS A 387 -4.54 -4.57 -29.12
C LYS A 387 -3.04 -4.86 -29.25
N THR A 388 -2.55 -5.93 -28.62
CA THR A 388 -1.17 -6.39 -28.80
C THR A 388 -0.90 -6.78 -30.26
N CYS A 389 -1.80 -7.56 -30.87
CA CYS A 389 -1.68 -7.95 -32.28
C CYS A 389 -1.80 -6.76 -33.24
N GLU A 390 -2.54 -5.70 -32.89
CA GLU A 390 -2.58 -4.43 -33.61
C GLU A 390 -1.20 -3.73 -33.56
N ARG A 391 -0.62 -3.54 -32.37
CA ARG A 391 0.70 -2.88 -32.20
C ARG A 391 1.85 -3.68 -32.81
N ILE A 392 1.77 -5.01 -32.84
CA ILE A 392 2.73 -5.86 -33.59
C ILE A 392 2.63 -5.59 -35.09
N LYS A 393 1.41 -5.53 -35.66
CA LYS A 393 1.16 -5.27 -37.10
C LYS A 393 1.57 -3.89 -37.57
N GLU A 394 1.49 -2.89 -36.70
CA GLU A 394 2.05 -1.56 -36.98
C GLU A 394 3.56 -1.62 -37.30
N GLY A 395 4.28 -2.60 -36.75
CA GLY A 395 5.74 -2.71 -36.88
C GLY A 395 6.52 -1.58 -36.18
N ASN A 396 5.81 -0.66 -35.51
CA ASN A 396 6.33 0.59 -34.95
C ASN A 396 7.26 0.41 -33.75
N PHE A 397 7.17 -0.70 -33.03
CA PHE A 397 7.88 -0.94 -31.76
C PHE A 397 8.87 -2.08 -31.90
N GLU A 398 10.02 -2.01 -31.23
CA GLU A 398 11.00 -3.10 -31.18
C GLU A 398 10.77 -4.00 -29.95
N PHE A 399 10.20 -3.43 -28.88
CA PHE A 399 9.75 -4.13 -27.68
C PHE A 399 8.26 -3.90 -27.47
N ILE A 400 7.51 -4.92 -27.11
CA ILE A 400 6.15 -4.78 -26.59
C ILE A 400 6.07 -5.61 -25.31
N MET A 401 5.42 -5.10 -24.28
CA MET A 401 5.13 -5.88 -23.08
C MET A 401 3.66 -5.74 -22.68
N LEU A 402 3.12 -6.80 -22.09
CA LEU A 402 1.73 -6.83 -21.65
C LEU A 402 1.51 -7.70 -20.42
N ASN A 403 0.39 -7.46 -19.76
CA ASN A 403 -0.09 -8.26 -18.64
C ASN A 403 -1.44 -8.93 -18.97
N PHE A 404 -1.61 -10.20 -18.55
CA PHE A 404 -2.92 -10.87 -18.49
C PHE A 404 -3.35 -11.09 -17.04
N ALA A 405 -4.32 -10.29 -16.60
CA ALA A 405 -4.88 -10.27 -15.25
C ALA A 405 -5.75 -11.47 -14.79
N PRO A 406 -6.40 -12.30 -15.66
CA PRO A 406 -7.40 -13.27 -15.19
C PRO A 406 -6.97 -14.28 -14.13
N PRO A 407 -5.81 -14.96 -14.20
CA PRO A 407 -5.51 -16.04 -13.25
C PRO A 407 -5.38 -15.53 -11.82
N ASP A 408 -4.73 -14.38 -11.61
CA ASP A 408 -4.67 -13.70 -10.31
C ASP A 408 -6.04 -13.14 -9.86
N MET A 409 -6.64 -12.26 -10.68
CA MET A 409 -7.82 -11.49 -10.27
C MET A 409 -9.07 -12.35 -10.11
N VAL A 410 -9.16 -13.48 -10.81
CA VAL A 410 -10.17 -14.51 -10.58
C VAL A 410 -9.72 -15.51 -9.51
N GLY A 411 -8.42 -15.81 -9.40
CA GLY A 411 -7.85 -16.66 -8.35
C GLY A 411 -8.19 -16.15 -6.94
N HIS A 412 -8.04 -14.84 -6.72
CA HIS A 412 -8.44 -14.14 -5.49
C HIS A 412 -9.91 -14.33 -5.06
N THR A 413 -10.81 -14.77 -5.96
CA THR A 413 -12.21 -15.05 -5.60
C THR A 413 -12.40 -16.39 -4.89
N GLY A 414 -11.44 -17.33 -5.02
CA GLY A 414 -11.57 -18.72 -4.57
C GLY A 414 -12.55 -19.55 -5.41
N VAL A 415 -13.13 -18.98 -6.49
CA VAL A 415 -14.11 -19.67 -7.34
C VAL A 415 -13.38 -20.49 -8.40
N TYR A 416 -12.92 -21.67 -8.01
CA TYR A 416 -12.14 -22.62 -8.83
C TYR A 416 -12.59 -22.75 -10.30
N LYS A 417 -13.90 -22.89 -10.54
CA LYS A 417 -14.45 -23.02 -11.91
C LYS A 417 -14.34 -21.75 -12.76
N ALA A 418 -14.34 -20.57 -12.13
CA ALA A 418 -14.11 -19.32 -12.81
C ALA A 418 -12.61 -19.16 -13.14
N ALA A 419 -11.72 -19.51 -12.21
CA ALA A 419 -10.28 -19.48 -12.46
C ALA A 419 -9.90 -20.36 -13.68
N ILE A 420 -10.48 -21.56 -13.79
CA ILE A 420 -10.33 -22.44 -14.97
C ILE A 420 -10.75 -21.73 -16.27
N GLU A 421 -11.85 -20.96 -16.28
CA GLU A 421 -12.28 -20.21 -17.48
C GLU A 421 -11.34 -19.05 -17.81
N GLY A 422 -10.86 -18.30 -16.80
CA GLY A 422 -9.91 -17.20 -16.98
C GLY A 422 -8.55 -17.67 -17.50
N VAL A 423 -8.02 -18.76 -16.94
CA VAL A 423 -6.82 -19.46 -17.44
C VAL A 423 -7.02 -19.93 -18.88
N THR A 424 -8.15 -20.58 -19.17
CA THR A 424 -8.49 -21.09 -20.51
C THR A 424 -8.59 -19.99 -21.56
N GLU A 425 -9.09 -18.80 -21.22
CA GLU A 425 -9.11 -17.65 -22.13
C GLU A 425 -7.72 -17.00 -22.27
N THR A 426 -6.91 -17.06 -21.21
CA THR A 426 -5.53 -16.56 -21.19
C THR A 426 -4.65 -17.36 -22.16
N ASP A 427 -4.71 -18.70 -22.17
CA ASP A 427 -3.99 -19.52 -23.16
C ASP A 427 -4.37 -19.15 -24.61
N LYS A 428 -5.68 -18.99 -24.88
CA LYS A 428 -6.21 -18.60 -26.20
C LYS A 428 -5.71 -17.21 -26.62
N SER A 429 -5.56 -16.31 -25.65
CA SER A 429 -5.01 -14.96 -25.84
C SER A 429 -3.50 -14.99 -26.13
N ILE A 430 -2.74 -15.80 -25.39
CA ILE A 430 -1.30 -16.05 -25.63
C ILE A 430 -1.08 -16.64 -27.03
N LYS A 431 -1.85 -17.67 -27.40
CA LYS A 431 -1.76 -18.34 -28.70
C LYS A 431 -1.98 -17.41 -29.88
N LYS A 432 -2.92 -16.46 -29.74
CA LYS A 432 -3.22 -15.43 -30.74
C LYS A 432 -2.04 -14.47 -30.94
N ILE A 433 -1.37 -14.07 -29.85
CA ILE A 433 -0.14 -13.26 -29.91
C ILE A 433 1.01 -14.07 -30.52
N TYR A 434 1.20 -15.32 -30.13
CA TYR A 434 2.25 -16.20 -30.66
C TYR A 434 2.19 -16.37 -32.19
N GLU A 435 1.00 -16.62 -32.74
CA GLU A 435 0.82 -16.67 -34.20
C GLU A 435 1.13 -15.31 -34.86
N GLN A 436 0.78 -14.19 -34.21
CA GLN A 436 1.12 -12.86 -34.72
C GLN A 436 2.62 -12.56 -34.67
N CYS A 437 3.32 -13.00 -33.63
CA CYS A 437 4.77 -12.91 -33.50
C CYS A 437 5.48 -13.66 -34.63
N LYS A 438 4.98 -14.85 -35.01
CA LYS A 438 5.46 -15.62 -36.16
C LYS A 438 5.25 -14.90 -37.49
N GLU A 439 4.05 -14.34 -37.73
CA GLU A 439 3.77 -13.57 -38.95
C GLU A 439 4.66 -12.33 -39.09
N SER A 440 5.08 -11.74 -37.97
CA SER A 440 5.66 -10.39 -37.92
C SER A 440 7.15 -10.35 -37.54
N GLY A 441 7.76 -11.51 -37.24
CA GLY A 441 9.19 -11.63 -36.92
C GLY A 441 9.60 -11.17 -35.52
N TYR A 442 8.73 -11.36 -34.51
CA TYR A 442 9.04 -11.07 -33.11
C TYR A 442 9.32 -12.37 -32.34
N VAL A 443 10.31 -12.36 -31.46
CA VAL A 443 10.51 -13.41 -30.46
C VAL A 443 9.51 -13.19 -29.32
N LEU A 444 8.76 -14.23 -28.95
CA LEU A 444 7.82 -14.19 -27.84
C LEU A 444 8.49 -14.73 -26.57
N PHE A 445 8.39 -13.95 -25.49
CA PHE A 445 8.63 -14.39 -24.13
C PHE A 445 7.31 -14.46 -23.36
N VAL A 446 7.15 -15.48 -22.54
CA VAL A 446 5.99 -15.63 -21.63
C VAL A 446 6.52 -15.98 -20.25
N THR A 447 6.08 -15.24 -19.23
CA THR A 447 6.40 -15.53 -17.83
C THR A 447 5.21 -15.17 -16.94
N ALA A 448 5.37 -15.27 -15.63
CA ALA A 448 4.45 -14.72 -14.64
C ALA A 448 5.24 -13.94 -13.59
N ASP A 449 4.53 -13.19 -12.75
CA ASP A 449 5.11 -12.35 -11.69
C ASP A 449 4.99 -12.99 -10.30
N HIS A 450 4.04 -13.92 -10.10
CA HIS A 450 3.94 -14.87 -8.99
C HIS A 450 2.90 -15.96 -9.31
N GLY A 451 2.74 -16.94 -8.42
CA GLY A 451 1.64 -17.91 -8.45
C GLY A 451 0.40 -17.48 -7.67
N ASN A 452 -0.75 -18.05 -8.03
CA ASN A 452 -2.08 -17.91 -7.40
C ASN A 452 -2.99 -19.07 -7.87
N ALA A 453 -3.28 -19.13 -9.18
CA ALA A 453 -4.29 -20.03 -9.74
C ALA A 453 -3.96 -21.52 -9.67
N GLU A 454 -2.69 -21.90 -9.46
CA GLU A 454 -2.26 -23.28 -9.30
C GLU A 454 -2.56 -23.87 -7.90
N GLU A 455 -3.01 -23.04 -6.94
CA GLU A 455 -3.44 -23.50 -5.60
C GLU A 455 -4.71 -22.78 -5.12
N MET A 456 -5.85 -23.11 -5.72
CA MET A 456 -7.18 -22.58 -5.33
C MET A 456 -7.77 -23.22 -4.07
N LEU A 457 -7.08 -24.17 -3.43
CA LEU A 457 -7.51 -24.87 -2.21
C LEU A 457 -6.43 -24.88 -1.13
N THR A 458 -6.86 -24.89 0.14
CA THR A 458 -6.01 -25.14 1.32
C THR A 458 -5.83 -26.65 1.57
N GLU A 459 -4.94 -27.03 2.50
CA GLU A 459 -4.74 -28.44 2.90
C GLU A 459 -6.03 -29.10 3.42
N GLU A 460 -6.93 -28.32 4.03
CA GLU A 460 -8.25 -28.75 4.50
C GLU A 460 -9.33 -28.78 3.39
N GLY A 461 -8.97 -28.48 2.14
CA GLY A 461 -9.89 -28.42 1.01
C GLY A 461 -10.83 -27.21 1.00
N THR A 462 -10.47 -26.12 1.69
CA THR A 462 -11.24 -24.86 1.67
C THR A 462 -10.72 -23.90 0.60
N PRO A 463 -11.53 -22.96 0.07
CA PRO A 463 -11.07 -22.04 -0.97
C PRO A 463 -9.89 -21.17 -0.52
N LYS A 464 -8.76 -21.30 -1.21
CA LYS A 464 -7.60 -20.43 -1.06
C LYS A 464 -7.78 -19.20 -1.97
N THR A 465 -7.32 -18.05 -1.49
CA THR A 465 -7.53 -16.73 -2.11
C THR A 465 -6.26 -15.86 -2.05
N SER A 466 -5.14 -16.43 -1.62
CA SER A 466 -3.83 -15.80 -1.55
C SER A 466 -2.94 -16.29 -2.68
N HIS A 467 -1.90 -15.51 -2.98
CA HIS A 467 -0.79 -15.95 -3.81
C HIS A 467 -0.06 -17.15 -3.16
N THR A 468 0.93 -17.69 -3.89
CA THR A 468 1.72 -18.85 -3.47
C THR A 468 3.21 -18.52 -3.32
N LEU A 469 3.98 -19.50 -2.87
CA LEU A 469 5.46 -19.45 -2.87
C LEU A 469 6.06 -20.04 -4.16
N ASN A 470 5.22 -20.54 -5.07
CA ASN A 470 5.63 -21.36 -6.21
C ASN A 470 6.44 -20.55 -7.24
N LYS A 471 7.20 -21.30 -8.06
CA LYS A 471 7.92 -20.76 -9.20
C LYS A 471 6.94 -20.30 -10.28
N VAL A 472 7.44 -19.51 -11.22
CA VAL A 472 6.71 -19.09 -12.43
C VAL A 472 7.37 -19.68 -13.68
N PRO A 473 6.63 -19.93 -14.77
CA PRO A 473 7.23 -20.35 -16.03
C PRO A 473 8.07 -19.23 -16.65
N PHE A 474 9.07 -19.57 -17.45
CA PHE A 474 9.72 -18.65 -18.39
C PHE A 474 9.96 -19.34 -19.73
N VAL A 475 9.22 -18.88 -20.73
CA VAL A 475 9.20 -19.39 -22.10
C VAL A 475 9.95 -18.44 -23.02
N MET A 476 10.70 -18.99 -23.96
CA MET A 476 11.18 -18.30 -25.16
C MET A 476 10.71 -19.06 -26.41
N ALA A 477 9.91 -18.41 -27.25
CA ALA A 477 9.22 -18.99 -28.39
C ALA A 477 9.36 -18.11 -29.65
N ASN A 478 9.29 -18.73 -30.84
CA ASN A 478 9.63 -18.09 -32.13
C ASN A 478 11.04 -17.43 -32.15
N ALA A 479 11.99 -18.00 -31.41
CA ALA A 479 13.40 -17.58 -31.39
C ALA A 479 14.24 -18.33 -32.45
N PRO A 480 15.44 -17.85 -32.81
CA PRO A 480 16.37 -18.58 -33.67
C PRO A 480 16.69 -19.98 -33.16
N ASP A 481 16.75 -20.98 -34.06
CA ASP A 481 16.91 -22.41 -33.74
C ASP A 481 18.14 -22.76 -32.87
N ASN A 482 19.16 -21.89 -32.84
CA ASN A 482 20.37 -22.11 -32.06
C ASN A 482 20.33 -21.49 -30.65
N PHE A 483 19.25 -20.80 -30.28
CA PHE A 483 19.02 -20.23 -28.96
C PHE A 483 18.26 -21.22 -28.07
N SER A 484 18.51 -21.22 -26.76
CA SER A 484 17.68 -21.88 -25.73
C SER A 484 17.80 -21.16 -24.39
N LEU A 485 17.12 -21.64 -23.34
CA LEU A 485 17.22 -21.10 -21.98
C LEU A 485 17.99 -22.05 -21.04
N LYS A 486 18.78 -21.48 -20.13
CA LYS A 486 19.36 -22.17 -18.97
C LYS A 486 18.22 -22.70 -18.08
N LYS A 487 18.25 -23.99 -17.75
CA LYS A 487 17.16 -24.67 -17.02
C LYS A 487 17.20 -24.56 -15.48
N THR A 488 18.11 -23.79 -14.88
CA THR A 488 18.32 -23.75 -13.42
C THR A 488 18.57 -22.34 -12.90
N ASP A 489 18.32 -22.13 -11.60
CA ASP A 489 18.74 -20.97 -10.80
C ASP A 489 18.27 -19.59 -11.30
N GLY A 490 17.17 -19.53 -12.06
CA GLY A 490 16.61 -18.28 -12.57
C GLY A 490 15.72 -17.56 -11.56
N VAL A 491 15.71 -16.23 -11.62
CA VAL A 491 14.84 -15.34 -10.82
C VAL A 491 14.17 -14.29 -11.72
N LEU A 492 13.12 -13.60 -11.23
CA LEU A 492 12.44 -12.56 -12.01
C LEU A 492 13.38 -11.45 -12.55
N GLY A 493 14.43 -11.11 -11.80
CA GLY A 493 15.46 -10.15 -12.21
C GLY A 493 16.27 -10.55 -13.45
N ASP A 494 16.20 -11.80 -13.90
CA ASP A 494 16.93 -12.30 -15.08
C ASP A 494 16.19 -12.06 -16.40
N VAL A 495 14.90 -11.71 -16.35
CA VAL A 495 14.04 -11.54 -17.54
C VAL A 495 14.52 -10.38 -18.41
N ALA A 496 14.77 -9.20 -17.83
CA ALA A 496 15.28 -8.04 -18.57
C ALA A 496 16.69 -8.23 -19.18
N PRO A 497 17.69 -8.77 -18.45
CA PRO A 497 18.96 -9.23 -19.02
C PRO A 497 18.79 -10.17 -20.23
N THR A 498 17.91 -11.18 -20.11
CA THR A 498 17.65 -12.16 -21.17
C THR A 498 17.01 -11.50 -22.41
N LEU A 499 16.05 -10.58 -22.21
CA LEU A 499 15.43 -9.80 -23.28
C LEU A 499 16.47 -8.95 -24.03
N LEU A 500 17.32 -8.21 -23.31
CA LEU A 500 18.35 -7.37 -23.92
C LEU A 500 19.35 -8.20 -24.75
N GLU A 501 19.77 -9.37 -24.26
CA GLU A 501 20.73 -10.23 -24.98
C GLU A 501 20.14 -10.94 -26.22
N VAL A 502 18.81 -11.15 -26.26
CA VAL A 502 18.09 -11.55 -27.49
C VAL A 502 17.93 -10.38 -28.46
N MET A 503 17.62 -9.18 -27.95
CA MET A 503 17.50 -7.96 -28.76
C MET A 503 18.83 -7.47 -29.34
N GLY A 504 19.98 -8.02 -28.90
CA GLY A 504 21.32 -7.55 -29.30
C GLY A 504 21.76 -6.26 -28.62
N LEU A 505 21.12 -5.90 -27.51
CA LEU A 505 21.37 -4.67 -26.75
C LEU A 505 22.32 -4.95 -25.57
N PRO A 506 23.15 -3.98 -25.15
CA PRO A 506 23.97 -4.12 -23.96
C PRO A 506 23.08 -4.18 -22.70
N GLN A 507 23.49 -4.96 -21.70
CA GLN A 507 22.93 -4.86 -20.34
C GLN A 507 23.46 -3.60 -19.64
N ALA A 508 22.62 -2.95 -18.82
CA ALA A 508 23.05 -1.81 -18.01
C ALA A 508 23.87 -2.27 -16.80
N GLU A 509 24.89 -1.52 -16.38
CA GLU A 509 25.74 -1.85 -15.22
C GLU A 509 24.94 -1.98 -13.90
N ALA A 510 23.80 -1.28 -13.79
CA ALA A 510 22.93 -1.34 -12.62
C ALA A 510 22.01 -2.57 -12.57
N MET A 511 21.86 -3.32 -13.68
CA MET A 511 21.13 -4.60 -13.70
C MET A 511 22.06 -5.71 -13.20
N ASP A 512 21.84 -6.23 -11.99
CA ASP A 512 22.66 -7.30 -11.41
C ASP A 512 22.17 -8.73 -11.75
N GLY A 513 20.99 -8.87 -12.36
CA GLY A 513 20.47 -10.13 -12.90
C GLY A 513 21.32 -10.65 -14.06
N HIS A 514 21.08 -11.90 -14.48
CA HIS A 514 21.92 -12.59 -15.45
C HIS A 514 21.08 -13.14 -16.61
N SER A 515 21.52 -12.94 -17.85
CA SER A 515 20.86 -13.53 -19.01
C SER A 515 20.81 -15.06 -18.90
N LEU A 516 19.61 -15.63 -19.03
CA LEU A 516 19.37 -17.07 -19.09
C LEU A 516 19.54 -17.62 -20.51
N LEU A 517 19.90 -16.78 -21.48
CA LEU A 517 20.05 -17.16 -22.88
C LEU A 517 21.28 -18.04 -23.10
N VAL A 518 21.09 -19.15 -23.81
CA VAL A 518 22.16 -20.05 -24.24
C VAL A 518 22.23 -20.05 -25.77
N LYS A 519 23.31 -19.50 -26.32
CA LYS A 519 23.59 -19.47 -27.76
C LYS A 519 24.48 -20.65 -28.15
N SER A 520 23.89 -21.69 -28.74
CA SER A 520 24.64 -22.83 -29.26
C SER A 520 25.40 -22.47 -30.54
N VAL A 521 26.63 -22.98 -30.68
CA VAL A 521 27.47 -22.75 -31.85
C VAL A 521 27.41 -23.98 -32.76
N HIS A 522 26.68 -23.88 -33.87
CA HIS A 522 26.70 -24.91 -34.91
C HIS A 522 28.05 -24.91 -35.64
N HIS A 523 28.95 -25.79 -35.20
CA HIS A 523 30.21 -26.08 -35.87
C HIS A 523 29.95 -26.81 -37.20
N THR A 524 29.58 -26.04 -38.22
CA THR A 524 29.17 -26.54 -39.53
C THR A 524 30.38 -27.19 -40.21
N PRO A 525 30.36 -28.51 -40.49
CA PRO A 525 31.44 -29.14 -41.23
C PRO A 525 31.53 -28.51 -42.63
N PRO A 526 32.73 -28.24 -43.16
CA PRO A 526 32.86 -27.65 -44.49
C PRO A 526 32.16 -28.55 -45.52
N ARG A 527 31.25 -27.95 -46.30
CA ARG A 527 30.52 -28.67 -47.36
C ARG A 527 31.53 -29.32 -48.30
N ARG A 528 31.37 -30.61 -48.56
CA ARG A 528 32.06 -31.27 -49.68
C ARG A 528 31.38 -30.84 -50.97
N ASP A 529 32.03 -29.97 -51.74
CA ASP A 529 31.73 -29.87 -53.15
C ASP A 529 32.10 -31.20 -53.82
N THR A 530 31.13 -31.81 -54.51
CA THR A 530 31.34 -33.03 -55.29
C THR A 530 30.67 -32.93 -56.65
N ASP A 531 31.18 -32.06 -57.51
CA ASP A 531 31.28 -32.37 -58.95
C ASP A 531 32.49 -31.65 -59.59
N ARG A 532 32.91 -32.14 -60.77
CA ARG A 532 33.98 -31.64 -61.66
C ARG A 532 35.44 -31.94 -61.32
N THR A 533 35.80 -33.20 -61.62
CA THR A 533 36.91 -33.58 -62.52
C THR A 533 38.34 -33.05 -62.29
N SER A 534 39.18 -33.96 -61.80
CA SER A 534 40.64 -34.21 -61.97
C SER A 534 41.34 -33.68 -63.25
N PRO A 535 42.69 -33.61 -63.35
CA PRO A 535 43.67 -34.40 -62.57
C PRO A 535 45.02 -33.75 -62.12
N GLY A 536 45.69 -34.39 -61.14
CA GLY A 536 47.09 -34.14 -60.76
C GLY A 536 47.63 -35.16 -59.74
N PHE A 537 48.76 -35.81 -60.05
CA PHE A 537 49.48 -36.86 -59.28
C PHE A 537 49.98 -36.38 -57.87
N THR A 538 50.32 -37.19 -56.85
CA THR A 538 50.68 -38.64 -56.77
C THR A 538 50.47 -39.27 -55.36
N SER A 539 50.41 -40.61 -55.31
CA SER A 539 50.42 -41.58 -54.16
C SER A 539 51.62 -41.50 -53.16
N PRO A 540 51.74 -42.34 -52.07
CA PRO A 540 50.82 -43.39 -51.53
C PRO A 540 50.68 -43.56 -49.97
N GLN A 541 49.68 -44.38 -49.56
CA GLN A 541 49.65 -45.39 -48.43
C GLN A 541 49.81 -45.03 -46.92
N LEU A 542 48.70 -45.17 -46.14
CA LEU A 542 48.33 -46.28 -45.19
C LEU A 542 49.33 -46.81 -44.11
N PRO A 543 48.91 -47.51 -42.99
CA PRO A 543 47.56 -47.90 -42.52
C PRO A 543 47.22 -47.83 -40.98
N LEU A 544 45.91 -47.82 -40.66
CA LEU A 544 45.13 -48.60 -39.63
C LEU A 544 45.39 -48.64 -38.08
N LEU A 545 44.24 -48.63 -37.36
CA LEU A 545 43.82 -49.45 -36.18
C LEU A 545 44.12 -49.10 -34.68
N SER A 546 43.05 -48.66 -33.99
CA SER A 546 42.38 -49.32 -32.83
C SER A 546 42.64 -48.94 -31.35
N ALA A 547 41.53 -49.03 -30.59
CA ALA A 547 41.36 -49.56 -29.22
C ALA A 547 41.47 -48.67 -27.93
N ALA A 548 40.44 -48.86 -27.08
CA ALA A 548 40.48 -49.11 -25.62
C ALA A 548 40.57 -47.99 -24.54
N GLU A 549 39.51 -47.96 -23.72
CA GLU A 549 39.48 -48.04 -22.24
C GLU A 549 39.99 -46.95 -21.25
N ARG A 550 39.04 -46.56 -20.38
CA ARG A 550 39.07 -46.46 -18.89
C ARG A 550 39.94 -45.44 -18.10
N HIS A 551 39.21 -44.80 -17.17
CA HIS A 551 39.55 -44.53 -15.75
C HIS A 551 40.52 -43.40 -15.34
N LEU A 552 40.14 -42.76 -14.21
CA LEU A 552 40.89 -42.32 -13.01
C LEU A 552 42.44 -42.09 -13.14
N THR A 553 43.05 -41.08 -12.51
CA THR A 553 42.70 -40.45 -11.22
C THR A 553 43.41 -39.09 -10.98
N CYS A 554 42.85 -38.30 -10.04
CA CYS A 554 43.52 -37.43 -9.04
C CYS A 554 44.84 -36.66 -9.33
N PHE A 555 44.73 -35.33 -9.11
CA PHE A 555 45.63 -34.46 -8.32
C PHE A 555 46.99 -33.92 -8.83
N ALA A 556 47.21 -32.67 -8.39
CA ALA A 556 48.48 -32.04 -7.96
C ALA A 556 49.43 -31.32 -8.97
N ALA A 557 49.33 -29.98 -8.91
CA ALA A 557 50.42 -29.04 -8.54
C ALA A 557 51.40 -28.49 -9.61
N SER A 558 51.97 -27.31 -9.28
CA SER A 558 53.00 -26.50 -9.99
C SER A 558 52.65 -26.10 -11.44
N ALA A 559 52.39 -24.84 -11.81
CA ALA A 559 52.95 -23.52 -11.44
C ALA A 559 54.42 -23.33 -11.85
N ASP A 560 54.70 -22.32 -12.71
CA ASP A 560 56.04 -21.78 -12.90
C ASP A 560 56.08 -20.32 -13.45
N THR A 561 57.16 -19.60 -13.11
CA THR A 561 57.66 -18.31 -13.64
C THR A 561 56.76 -17.05 -13.66
N SER A 562 57.17 -16.04 -12.88
CA SER A 562 56.97 -14.59 -13.14
C SER A 562 58.25 -13.98 -13.74
N PRO A 563 58.31 -12.65 -14.01
CA PRO A 563 59.38 -11.88 -13.33
C PRO A 563 59.13 -10.37 -13.01
N LEU A 564 59.51 -9.97 -11.78
CA LEU A 564 60.17 -8.69 -11.37
C LEU A 564 59.42 -7.33 -11.53
N PHE A 565 59.71 -6.24 -10.78
CA PHE A 565 60.71 -5.89 -9.74
C PHE A 565 60.00 -5.40 -8.44
N THR A 566 60.30 -5.85 -7.21
CA THR A 566 61.30 -5.33 -6.19
C THR A 566 61.27 -3.81 -5.92
N TYR A 567 61.32 -3.27 -4.68
CA TYR A 567 61.88 -3.63 -3.34
C TYR A 567 60.87 -3.27 -2.20
N LEU A 568 61.02 -3.42 -0.85
CA LEU A 568 61.90 -4.02 0.21
C LEU A 568 61.02 -4.05 1.52
N GLY A 569 61.33 -4.65 2.69
CA GLY A 569 62.41 -5.58 3.07
C GLY A 569 62.78 -5.60 4.58
N THR A 570 62.63 -6.76 5.26
CA THR A 570 63.47 -7.33 6.38
C THR A 570 63.53 -6.72 7.81
N PRO A 571 63.79 -7.51 8.90
CA PRO A 571 63.51 -8.95 9.19
C PRO A 571 63.10 -9.22 10.71
N PRO A 572 63.26 -10.41 11.41
CA PRO A 572 62.24 -10.93 12.38
C PRO A 572 62.82 -11.54 13.70
N LEU A 573 62.15 -12.57 14.32
CA LEU A 573 62.61 -13.72 15.19
C LEU A 573 61.46 -14.19 16.17
N ARG A 574 61.31 -15.41 16.77
CA ARG A 574 61.91 -16.78 16.59
C ARG A 574 61.19 -17.91 17.43
N GLY A 575 60.62 -18.95 16.79
CA GLY A 575 60.45 -20.33 17.34
C GLY A 575 59.45 -20.59 18.50
N THR A 576 59.29 -21.81 19.09
CA THR A 576 59.64 -23.20 18.66
C THR A 576 59.11 -24.28 19.66
N LEU A 577 58.36 -25.31 19.18
CA LEU A 577 58.08 -26.66 19.80
C LEU A 577 57.35 -26.72 21.19
N GLU A 578 56.75 -27.83 21.66
CA GLU A 578 56.80 -29.28 21.30
C GLU A 578 55.42 -30.04 21.42
N LEU A 579 55.41 -31.38 21.53
CA LEU A 579 54.30 -32.34 21.21
C LEU A 579 53.58 -33.01 22.41
N THR A 580 52.39 -33.61 22.20
CA THR A 580 52.05 -35.05 22.48
C THR A 580 50.62 -35.47 22.06
N ASP A 581 50.41 -36.79 21.88
CA ASP A 581 49.26 -37.48 21.24
C ASP A 581 47.99 -37.67 22.12
N THR A 582 46.76 -37.91 21.62
CA THR A 582 46.32 -39.24 21.08
C THR A 582 44.90 -39.23 20.46
N PHE A 583 44.65 -40.16 19.51
CA PHE A 583 43.36 -40.60 18.91
C PHE A 583 43.04 -42.06 19.41
N PRO A 584 41.90 -42.78 19.15
CA PRO A 584 41.00 -42.86 17.95
C PRO A 584 39.47 -43.02 18.28
N SER A 585 38.47 -43.39 17.43
CA SER A 585 38.14 -43.26 15.98
C SER A 585 36.63 -43.60 15.70
N TYR A 586 36.20 -43.52 14.44
CA TYR A 586 35.01 -44.10 13.76
C TYR A 586 34.68 -45.58 14.14
N THR A 587 33.48 -46.17 13.91
CA THR A 587 32.74 -46.35 12.62
C THR A 587 31.23 -46.66 12.84
N ALA A 588 30.49 -47.24 11.86
CA ALA A 588 29.02 -47.16 11.73
C ALA A 588 28.28 -48.50 11.43
N ALA A 589 26.95 -48.40 11.20
CA ALA A 589 26.02 -49.26 10.41
C ALA A 589 25.12 -50.36 11.04
N ILE A 590 23.81 -50.22 10.72
CA ILE A 590 22.81 -51.25 10.25
C ILE A 590 22.11 -52.21 11.26
N ALA A 591 20.87 -51.83 11.61
CA ALA A 591 19.58 -52.57 11.51
C ALA A 591 19.09 -53.68 12.49
N LEU A 592 17.75 -53.85 12.44
CA LEU A 592 16.83 -54.94 12.90
C LEU A 592 16.19 -54.90 14.31
N PHE A 593 14.88 -55.18 14.30
CA PHE A 593 13.92 -55.42 15.40
C PHE A 593 14.02 -56.88 15.93
N PRO A 594 13.61 -57.24 17.19
CA PRO A 594 12.17 -57.46 17.49
C PRO A 594 11.65 -57.31 18.96
N GLN A 595 10.32 -57.11 19.05
CA GLN A 595 9.31 -57.57 20.05
C GLN A 595 9.53 -57.59 21.60
N ALA A 596 8.74 -56.72 22.27
CA ALA A 596 7.62 -57.00 23.21
C ALA A 596 7.69 -57.96 24.44
N SER A 597 7.30 -57.44 25.62
CA SER A 597 6.37 -58.03 26.65
C SER A 597 6.25 -57.05 27.86
N SER A 598 5.05 -56.62 28.31
CA SER A 598 4.14 -57.16 29.38
C SER A 598 4.77 -57.23 30.79
N SER A 599 4.09 -57.07 31.94
CA SER A 599 2.66 -57.09 32.38
C SER A 599 2.51 -56.18 33.65
N ALA A 600 1.39 -55.62 34.15
CA ALA A 600 -0.07 -55.85 34.14
C ALA A 600 -0.66 -56.49 35.44
N ARG A 601 -1.68 -55.83 36.05
CA ARG A 601 -2.75 -56.34 36.98
C ARG A 601 -3.75 -55.18 37.23
N ALA A 602 -5.05 -55.29 36.92
CA ALA A 602 -6.15 -56.06 37.56
C ALA A 602 -6.70 -55.36 38.83
N SER A 603 -8.02 -55.27 39.09
CA SER A 603 -9.18 -56.11 38.71
C SER A 603 -10.47 -55.24 38.52
N SER A 604 -11.70 -55.69 38.22
CA SER A 604 -12.35 -57.03 38.16
C SER A 604 -13.70 -57.02 37.36
N VAL A 605 -13.97 -58.08 36.58
CA VAL A 605 -15.20 -58.94 36.55
C VAL A 605 -16.61 -58.29 36.63
N SER A 606 -17.67 -58.62 35.86
CA SER A 606 -17.96 -59.35 34.58
C SER A 606 -19.50 -59.23 34.32
N SER A 607 -20.27 -59.83 33.38
CA SER A 607 -20.11 -60.61 32.11
C SER A 607 -21.50 -60.79 31.43
N GLU A 608 -21.55 -60.91 30.09
CA GLU A 608 -22.53 -61.72 29.29
C GLU A 608 -24.05 -61.33 29.26
N ALA A 609 -24.84 -61.52 28.19
CA ALA A 609 -24.59 -61.97 26.79
C ALA A 609 -25.76 -61.62 25.81
N GLU A 610 -25.53 -61.89 24.50
CA GLU A 610 -26.50 -62.17 23.40
C GLU A 610 -27.32 -61.05 22.66
N ASP A 611 -27.90 -61.45 21.52
CA ASP A 611 -28.40 -60.75 20.30
C ASP A 611 -29.62 -61.57 19.75
N PRO A 612 -30.42 -61.27 18.68
CA PRO A 612 -30.63 -60.05 17.87
C PRO A 612 -32.10 -59.56 17.67
N SER A 613 -32.24 -58.33 17.15
CA SER A 613 -33.30 -57.83 16.22
C SER A 613 -34.79 -57.69 16.65
N HIS A 614 -35.44 -56.57 16.25
CA HIS A 614 -36.56 -56.54 15.27
C HIS A 614 -37.08 -55.11 14.94
N ARG A 615 -37.93 -54.99 13.90
CA ARG A 615 -38.65 -53.79 13.38
C ARG A 615 -40.15 -53.86 13.76
N PRO A 616 -40.97 -52.76 13.74
CA PRO A 616 -41.56 -52.24 12.49
C PRO A 616 -41.86 -50.70 12.47
N THR A 617 -42.93 -50.24 11.78
CA THR A 617 -43.04 -48.94 11.07
C THR A 617 -44.42 -48.25 11.07
N GLY A 618 -44.47 -46.92 10.87
CA GLY A 618 -45.59 -46.15 10.27
C GLY A 618 -46.65 -45.56 11.23
N ASP A 619 -47.55 -44.63 10.84
CA ASP A 619 -47.68 -43.77 9.63
C ASP A 619 -48.75 -42.64 9.89
N HIS A 620 -49.04 -41.78 8.89
CA HIS A 620 -50.26 -40.96 8.63
C HIS A 620 -50.18 -39.41 8.75
N ARG A 621 -51.18 -38.70 8.16
CA ARG A 621 -51.04 -37.34 7.55
C ARG A 621 -52.28 -36.42 7.71
N HIS A 622 -52.05 -35.08 7.65
CA HIS A 622 -52.94 -34.00 7.12
C HIS A 622 -54.34 -33.75 7.79
N PRO A 623 -55.10 -32.67 7.44
CA PRO A 623 -54.79 -31.38 6.76
C PRO A 623 -55.28 -30.09 7.53
N SER A 624 -55.15 -28.91 6.90
CA SER A 624 -55.69 -27.58 7.34
C SER A 624 -57.14 -27.33 6.84
N PRO A 625 -57.86 -26.21 7.19
CA PRO A 625 -57.59 -24.83 6.70
C PRO A 625 -57.93 -23.66 7.68
N ALA A 626 -57.93 -22.41 7.18
CA ALA A 626 -58.19 -21.11 7.86
C ALA A 626 -59.64 -20.57 7.59
N PRO A 627 -60.08 -19.26 7.66
CA PRO A 627 -59.37 -17.96 7.80
C PRO A 627 -60.10 -16.81 8.62
N ASN A 628 -59.67 -15.54 8.40
CA ASN A 628 -60.37 -14.23 8.50
C ASN A 628 -60.29 -13.27 9.74
N ASP A 629 -59.51 -12.18 9.56
CA ASP A 629 -59.90 -10.75 9.53
C ASP A 629 -60.27 -9.83 10.74
N CYS A 630 -59.84 -8.56 10.54
CA CYS A 630 -60.44 -7.26 10.93
C CYS A 630 -60.25 -6.59 12.32
N TYR A 631 -59.27 -5.67 12.36
CA TYR A 631 -59.42 -4.20 12.53
C TYR A 631 -60.04 -3.51 13.79
N LYS A 632 -59.39 -2.37 14.13
CA LYS A 632 -59.88 -1.09 14.74
C LYS A 632 -59.81 -0.81 16.27
N SER A 633 -58.88 0.10 16.61
CA SER A 633 -59.02 1.36 17.38
C SER A 633 -59.52 1.40 18.84
N GLY A 634 -58.81 2.16 19.68
CA GLY A 634 -59.36 2.77 20.92
C GLY A 634 -58.29 3.25 21.91
N MET A 635 -58.32 4.53 22.30
CA MET A 635 -57.53 5.07 23.43
C MET A 635 -58.40 5.18 24.69
N ALA A 636 -57.85 4.94 25.89
CA ALA A 636 -57.95 5.85 27.05
C ALA A 636 -57.39 5.26 28.38
N SER A 637 -56.47 6.02 29.00
CA SER A 637 -56.28 6.27 30.46
C SER A 637 -56.23 5.15 31.53
N ASN A 638 -55.40 5.42 32.55
CA ASN A 638 -55.24 4.74 33.84
C ASN A 638 -54.61 3.33 33.80
N GLY A 639 -53.79 2.93 34.77
CA GLY A 639 -53.30 3.66 35.96
C GLY A 639 -53.21 2.75 37.18
N GLY A 640 -52.06 2.08 37.38
CA GLY A 640 -51.87 1.17 38.50
C GLY A 640 -50.44 0.63 38.58
N SER A 641 -49.94 0.43 39.79
CA SER A 641 -48.59 -0.05 40.08
C SER A 641 -48.44 -1.56 39.82
N GLY A 642 -47.41 -1.95 39.06
CA GLY A 642 -46.98 -3.33 38.86
C GLY A 642 -45.47 -3.42 38.73
N ALA A 643 -44.88 -4.55 39.11
CA ALA A 643 -43.43 -4.74 39.11
C ALA A 643 -42.83 -4.69 37.69
N HIS A 644 -41.59 -4.20 37.57
CA HIS A 644 -40.84 -4.27 36.32
C HIS A 644 -40.49 -5.73 35.95
N THR A 645 -41.34 -6.33 35.12
CA THR A 645 -40.90 -7.38 34.21
C THR A 645 -39.88 -6.78 33.22
N PRO A 646 -38.83 -7.52 32.82
CA PRO A 646 -37.94 -7.06 31.77
C PRO A 646 -38.73 -6.91 30.46
N ASN A 647 -38.51 -5.79 29.77
CA ASN A 647 -39.35 -5.38 28.65
C ASN A 647 -39.34 -6.42 27.51
N ALA A 648 -40.52 -6.87 27.09
CA ALA A 648 -40.65 -7.90 26.08
C ALA A 648 -40.14 -7.36 24.72
N GLN A 649 -39.15 -8.05 24.13
CA GLN A 649 -38.72 -7.76 22.77
C GLN A 649 -39.90 -8.01 21.82
N ALA A 650 -40.33 -6.97 21.11
CA ALA A 650 -41.36 -7.11 20.09
C ALA A 650 -40.87 -8.08 19.01
N GLN A 651 -41.54 -9.23 18.87
CA GLN A 651 -41.18 -10.23 17.87
C GLN A 651 -41.33 -9.63 16.48
N ALA A 652 -40.26 -9.69 15.68
CA ALA A 652 -40.23 -9.12 14.35
C ALA A 652 -41.29 -9.80 13.46
N GLN A 653 -42.29 -9.03 13.02
CA GLN A 653 -43.41 -9.56 12.27
C GLN A 653 -43.00 -9.77 10.81
N VAL A 654 -42.86 -11.04 10.40
CA VAL A 654 -42.51 -11.38 9.01
C VAL A 654 -43.67 -11.00 8.08
N GLN A 655 -43.39 -10.14 7.11
CA GLN A 655 -44.34 -9.71 6.07
C GLN A 655 -43.78 -9.98 4.67
N PRO A 656 -44.63 -10.16 3.64
CA PRO A 656 -44.18 -10.23 2.25
C PRO A 656 -43.41 -8.96 1.84
N CYS A 657 -42.30 -9.14 1.12
CA CYS A 657 -41.50 -8.01 0.63
C CYS A 657 -42.31 -7.20 -0.40
N ARG A 658 -42.51 -5.90 -0.15
CA ARG A 658 -43.26 -5.00 -1.04
C ARG A 658 -42.40 -4.39 -2.16
N TYR A 659 -41.12 -4.72 -2.22
CA TYR A 659 -40.17 -4.16 -3.19
C TYR A 659 -39.55 -5.24 -4.05
N LYS A 660 -39.46 -4.97 -5.36
CA LYS A 660 -38.65 -5.73 -6.30
C LYS A 660 -37.39 -4.94 -6.62
N THR A 661 -36.21 -5.49 -6.34
CA THR A 661 -34.93 -4.87 -6.68
C THR A 661 -34.60 -5.02 -8.18
N GLY A 662 -33.91 -4.01 -8.73
CA GLY A 662 -33.43 -3.93 -10.10
C GLY A 662 -31.91 -3.75 -10.16
N LYS A 663 -31.44 -2.84 -11.02
CA LYS A 663 -30.00 -2.60 -11.27
C LYS A 663 -29.29 -2.07 -10.03
N THR A 664 -28.00 -2.37 -9.90
CA THR A 664 -27.11 -1.67 -8.95
C THR A 664 -26.95 -0.21 -9.40
N LEU A 665 -27.02 0.71 -8.45
CA LEU A 665 -26.80 2.15 -8.63
C LEU A 665 -25.43 2.59 -8.08
N GLY A 666 -24.93 1.89 -7.05
CA GLY A 666 -23.61 2.11 -6.47
C GLY A 666 -23.25 1.01 -5.47
N ALA A 667 -21.98 0.90 -5.10
CA ALA A 667 -21.49 -0.06 -4.13
C ALA A 667 -20.37 0.55 -3.28
N GLY A 668 -20.26 0.11 -2.02
CA GLY A 668 -19.19 0.46 -1.09
C GLY A 668 -18.94 -0.68 -0.11
N SER A 669 -17.90 -0.56 0.72
CA SER A 669 -17.25 -1.66 1.47
C SER A 669 -18.18 -2.58 2.29
N TYR A 670 -19.38 -2.13 2.65
CA TYR A 670 -20.35 -2.88 3.48
C TYR A 670 -21.78 -2.90 2.91
N SER A 671 -22.05 -2.24 1.78
CA SER A 671 -23.41 -2.07 1.26
C SER A 671 -23.48 -1.81 -0.24
N VAL A 672 -24.54 -2.32 -0.88
CA VAL A 672 -24.84 -2.10 -2.30
C VAL A 672 -26.15 -1.33 -2.44
N VAL A 673 -26.14 -0.19 -3.10
CA VAL A 673 -27.35 0.58 -3.44
C VAL A 673 -27.93 0.03 -4.74
N LYS A 674 -29.21 -0.35 -4.73
CA LYS A 674 -29.93 -0.84 -5.91
C LYS A 674 -31.17 0.00 -6.17
N GLU A 675 -31.53 0.14 -7.44
CA GLU A 675 -32.88 0.57 -7.81
C GLU A 675 -33.89 -0.46 -7.29
N CYS A 676 -35.05 -0.02 -6.81
CA CYS A 676 -36.16 -0.91 -6.52
C CYS A 676 -37.50 -0.27 -6.91
N VAL A 677 -38.50 -1.11 -7.16
CA VAL A 677 -39.87 -0.68 -7.44
C VAL A 677 -40.81 -1.25 -6.38
N HIS A 678 -41.66 -0.39 -5.81
CA HIS A 678 -42.71 -0.81 -4.88
C HIS A 678 -43.84 -1.49 -5.65
N ILE A 679 -44.05 -2.77 -5.37
CA ILE A 679 -44.87 -3.70 -6.16
C ILE A 679 -46.30 -3.17 -6.33
N ASP A 680 -46.94 -2.73 -5.24
CA ASP A 680 -48.34 -2.29 -5.27
C ASP A 680 -48.58 -0.90 -5.91
N THR A 681 -47.53 -0.11 -6.15
CA THR A 681 -47.67 1.30 -6.58
C THR A 681 -46.90 1.64 -7.86
N GLY A 682 -46.02 0.76 -8.34
CA GLY A 682 -45.16 1.01 -9.50
C GLY A 682 -44.12 2.12 -9.32
N ARG A 683 -43.99 2.71 -8.12
CA ARG A 683 -43.04 3.79 -7.84
C ARG A 683 -41.62 3.26 -7.64
N TYR A 684 -40.66 4.00 -8.18
CA TYR A 684 -39.24 3.68 -8.14
C TYR A 684 -38.53 4.41 -6.98
N TYR A 685 -37.60 3.72 -6.35
CA TYR A 685 -36.87 4.12 -5.14
C TYR A 685 -35.42 3.59 -5.19
N ALA A 686 -34.56 4.05 -4.30
CA ALA A 686 -33.21 3.52 -4.09
C ALA A 686 -33.15 2.72 -2.77
N ALA A 687 -32.73 1.46 -2.85
CA ALA A 687 -32.56 0.55 -1.70
C ALA A 687 -31.07 0.35 -1.38
N LYS A 688 -30.58 0.90 -0.26
CA LYS A 688 -29.26 0.61 0.30
C LYS A 688 -29.33 -0.76 1.01
N VAL A 689 -28.68 -1.77 0.45
CA VAL A 689 -28.67 -3.16 0.93
C VAL A 689 -27.38 -3.41 1.73
N ILE A 690 -27.52 -3.66 3.02
CA ILE A 690 -26.42 -3.79 3.98
C ILE A 690 -26.36 -5.26 4.46
N ASN A 691 -25.20 -5.90 4.37
CA ASN A 691 -25.03 -7.30 4.77
C ASN A 691 -24.80 -7.41 6.28
N LYS A 692 -25.68 -8.12 7.00
CA LYS A 692 -25.63 -8.29 8.46
C LYS A 692 -24.34 -8.99 8.93
N ARG A 693 -23.78 -9.91 8.13
CA ARG A 693 -22.53 -10.63 8.49
C ARG A 693 -21.32 -9.70 8.46
N LEU A 694 -21.27 -8.75 7.51
CA LEU A 694 -20.21 -7.74 7.41
C LEU A 694 -20.34 -6.63 8.49
N MET A 695 -21.42 -6.63 9.26
CA MET A 695 -21.72 -5.64 10.30
C MET A 695 -21.55 -6.18 11.73
N ALA A 696 -20.93 -7.34 11.91
CA ALA A 696 -20.61 -7.89 13.24
C ALA A 696 -19.79 -6.88 14.08
N GLY A 697 -20.28 -6.52 15.26
CA GLY A 697 -19.69 -5.49 16.14
C GLY A 697 -19.92 -4.03 15.67
N ARG A 698 -20.63 -3.81 14.57
CA ARG A 698 -20.92 -2.50 13.96
C ARG A 698 -22.43 -2.20 13.84
N GLU A 699 -23.28 -3.07 14.37
CA GLU A 699 -24.75 -3.05 14.25
C GLU A 699 -25.38 -1.75 14.82
N HIS A 700 -24.68 -1.12 15.77
CA HIS A 700 -25.08 0.15 16.36
C HIS A 700 -25.06 1.31 15.35
N MET A 701 -24.15 1.31 14.37
CA MET A 701 -24.06 2.38 13.37
C MET A 701 -25.27 2.38 12.44
N VAL A 702 -25.69 1.21 11.94
CA VAL A 702 -26.84 1.10 11.03
C VAL A 702 -28.17 1.39 11.74
N ARG A 703 -28.30 1.01 13.02
CA ARG A 703 -29.44 1.41 13.86
C ARG A 703 -29.49 2.93 14.06
N ASN A 704 -28.34 3.57 14.21
CA ASN A 704 -28.21 5.02 14.29
C ASN A 704 -28.51 5.70 12.94
N GLU A 705 -28.07 5.17 11.80
CA GLU A 705 -28.44 5.66 10.45
C GLU A 705 -29.96 5.66 10.26
N ILE A 706 -30.65 4.56 10.63
CA ILE A 706 -32.12 4.47 10.63
C ILE A 706 -32.75 5.51 11.57
N ALA A 707 -32.20 5.71 12.77
CA ALA A 707 -32.74 6.65 13.76
C ALA A 707 -32.58 8.12 13.32
N VAL A 708 -31.41 8.48 12.78
CA VAL A 708 -31.11 9.78 12.18
C VAL A 708 -32.07 10.03 11.02
N LEU A 709 -32.12 9.14 10.03
CA LEU A 709 -32.97 9.29 8.86
C LEU A 709 -34.45 9.43 9.25
N LYS A 710 -34.99 8.57 10.11
CA LYS A 710 -36.38 8.68 10.60
C LYS A 710 -36.71 10.03 11.25
N ARG A 711 -35.73 10.69 11.87
CA ARG A 711 -35.91 11.99 12.54
C ARG A 711 -35.88 13.18 11.57
N VAL A 712 -35.28 13.04 10.37
CA VAL A 712 -35.06 14.15 9.42
C VAL A 712 -35.77 14.03 8.08
N SER A 713 -36.14 12.81 7.66
CA SER A 713 -36.55 12.46 6.28
C SER A 713 -37.81 13.13 5.72
N MET A 714 -38.46 14.05 6.45
CA MET A 714 -39.68 14.73 5.99
C MET A 714 -39.68 16.25 6.26
N GLY A 715 -38.63 16.82 6.85
CA GLY A 715 -38.63 18.22 7.31
C GLY A 715 -37.82 19.22 6.48
N HIS A 716 -37.02 18.77 5.51
CA HIS A 716 -36.23 19.67 4.65
C HIS A 716 -36.12 19.14 3.21
N ARG A 717 -36.31 20.01 2.21
CA ARG A 717 -36.35 19.62 0.77
C ARG A 717 -35.01 19.07 0.25
N ASN A 718 -33.90 19.55 0.81
CA ASN A 718 -32.52 19.22 0.44
C ASN A 718 -31.90 18.07 1.25
N ILE A 719 -32.73 17.22 1.87
CA ILE A 719 -32.31 15.99 2.58
C ILE A 719 -32.94 14.78 1.89
N LEU A 720 -32.21 13.67 1.81
CA LEU A 720 -32.72 12.43 1.22
C LEU A 720 -33.78 11.77 2.12
N THR A 721 -34.98 11.56 1.57
CA THR A 721 -36.12 10.90 2.23
C THR A 721 -35.86 9.40 2.43
N LEU A 722 -35.89 8.90 3.67
CA LEU A 722 -36.15 7.48 3.95
C LEU A 722 -37.66 7.19 3.84
N VAL A 723 -38.01 6.33 2.90
CA VAL A 723 -39.39 5.93 2.57
C VAL A 723 -39.80 4.68 3.35
N ASP A 724 -38.90 3.72 3.51
CA ASP A 724 -39.17 2.44 4.19
C ASP A 724 -37.86 1.79 4.67
N TYR A 725 -37.94 0.80 5.57
CA TYR A 725 -36.79 -0.02 5.96
C TYR A 725 -37.25 -1.40 6.45
N PHE A 726 -36.56 -2.46 6.04
CA PHE A 726 -36.90 -3.84 6.38
C PHE A 726 -35.66 -4.75 6.38
N GLU A 727 -35.77 -5.94 6.95
CA GLU A 727 -34.67 -6.89 7.01
C GLU A 727 -35.05 -8.31 6.58
N THR A 728 -34.03 -9.07 6.18
CA THR A 728 -34.09 -10.51 5.95
C THR A 728 -33.11 -11.22 6.89
N MET A 729 -32.95 -12.54 6.75
CA MET A 729 -31.99 -13.31 7.56
C MET A 729 -30.55 -12.78 7.45
N ASN A 730 -30.11 -12.39 6.24
CA ASN A 730 -28.73 -11.98 5.98
C ASN A 730 -28.54 -10.48 5.71
N ASN A 731 -29.58 -9.73 5.33
CA ASN A 731 -29.46 -8.32 4.91
C ASN A 731 -30.43 -7.39 5.66
N LEU A 732 -30.10 -6.10 5.67
CA LEU A 732 -30.93 -4.98 6.10
C LEU A 732 -31.06 -4.00 4.92
N TYR A 733 -32.25 -3.47 4.67
CA TYR A 733 -32.60 -2.66 3.50
C TYR A 733 -33.13 -1.30 3.97
N LEU A 734 -32.54 -0.21 3.47
CA LEU A 734 -33.05 1.15 3.64
C LEU A 734 -33.56 1.64 2.29
N VAL A 735 -34.86 1.92 2.17
CA VAL A 735 -35.50 2.40 0.93
C VAL A 735 -35.65 3.91 1.00
N THR A 736 -35.17 4.61 -0.02
CA THR A 736 -35.05 6.07 -0.09
C THR A 736 -35.56 6.60 -1.42
N ASP A 737 -35.80 7.92 -1.51
CA ASP A 737 -36.07 8.60 -2.79
C ASP A 737 -34.99 8.28 -3.83
N LEU A 738 -35.41 7.99 -5.06
CA LEU A 738 -34.46 7.75 -6.16
C LEU A 738 -33.97 9.08 -6.75
N ALA A 739 -32.78 9.53 -6.36
CA ALA A 739 -32.09 10.66 -6.98
C ALA A 739 -31.61 10.30 -8.40
N LEU A 740 -32.10 11.02 -9.41
CA LEU A 740 -31.81 10.75 -10.83
C LEU A 740 -30.90 11.80 -11.51
N GLY A 741 -30.60 12.92 -10.85
CA GLY A 741 -29.81 14.01 -11.43
C GLY A 741 -28.30 13.76 -11.49
N GLY A 742 -27.80 12.76 -10.76
CA GLY A 742 -26.38 12.47 -10.60
C GLY A 742 -25.70 13.26 -9.48
N GLU A 743 -24.39 13.10 -9.36
CA GLU A 743 -23.55 13.76 -8.36
C GLU A 743 -23.32 15.25 -8.68
N LEU A 744 -22.98 16.02 -7.64
CA LEU A 744 -22.77 17.48 -7.70
C LEU A 744 -21.89 17.92 -8.88
N PHE A 745 -20.72 17.30 -9.03
CA PHE A 745 -19.74 17.71 -10.04
C PHE A 745 -20.16 17.30 -11.46
N ASP A 746 -20.77 16.13 -11.60
CA ASP A 746 -21.23 15.60 -12.88
C ASP A 746 -22.35 16.49 -13.47
N ARG A 747 -23.10 17.18 -12.60
CA ARG A 747 -24.05 18.24 -12.98
C ARG A 747 -23.37 19.52 -13.44
N ILE A 748 -22.37 20.01 -12.69
CA ILE A 748 -21.59 21.21 -13.02
C ILE A 748 -20.92 21.05 -14.39
N CYS A 749 -20.35 19.89 -14.68
CA CYS A 749 -19.76 19.58 -15.97
C CYS A 749 -20.73 19.64 -17.16
N ARG A 750 -22.03 19.38 -16.93
CA ARG A 750 -23.09 19.40 -17.96
C ARG A 750 -23.70 20.78 -18.18
N LYS A 751 -23.58 21.72 -17.23
CA LYS A 751 -23.85 23.14 -17.53
C LYS A 751 -22.87 23.62 -18.60
N GLY A 752 -23.32 24.56 -19.43
CA GLY A 752 -22.48 25.14 -20.50
C GLY A 752 -21.38 26.05 -19.94
N ASN A 753 -21.75 26.85 -18.94
CA ASN A 753 -20.95 27.80 -18.18
C ASN A 753 -21.24 27.57 -16.68
N TYR A 754 -20.37 28.02 -15.78
CA TYR A 754 -20.57 27.91 -14.32
C TYR A 754 -19.89 29.06 -13.59
N TYR A 755 -20.64 29.80 -12.78
CA TYR A 755 -20.18 31.06 -12.18
C TYR A 755 -20.06 31.00 -10.65
N GLU A 756 -19.57 32.09 -10.02
CA GLU A 756 -19.53 32.19 -8.56
C GLU A 756 -20.95 32.20 -7.95
N SER A 757 -21.89 32.84 -8.62
CA SER A 757 -23.32 32.80 -8.28
C SER A 757 -23.89 31.38 -8.23
N ASP A 758 -23.57 30.51 -9.19
CA ASP A 758 -23.94 29.08 -9.16
C ASP A 758 -23.37 28.35 -7.93
N ALA A 759 -22.10 28.62 -7.60
CA ALA A 759 -21.44 28.01 -6.45
C ALA A 759 -22.07 28.46 -5.12
N ALA A 760 -22.39 29.75 -4.99
CA ALA A 760 -23.04 30.31 -3.80
C ALA A 760 -24.46 29.73 -3.60
N ASP A 761 -25.22 29.55 -4.68
CA ASP A 761 -26.54 28.92 -4.67
C ASP A 761 -26.50 27.46 -4.17
N LEU A 762 -25.50 26.69 -4.61
CA LEU A 762 -25.29 25.31 -4.18
C LEU A 762 -24.88 25.23 -2.71
N ILE A 763 -23.93 26.06 -2.28
CA ILE A 763 -23.51 26.13 -0.86
C ILE A 763 -24.66 26.60 0.04
N ARG A 764 -25.52 27.53 -0.41
CA ARG A 764 -26.74 27.93 0.31
C ARG A 764 -27.70 26.76 0.53
N ALA A 765 -27.90 25.91 -0.48
CA ALA A 765 -28.74 24.72 -0.37
C ALA A 765 -28.17 23.69 0.63
N THR A 766 -26.85 23.43 0.56
CA THR A 766 -26.15 22.56 1.51
C THR A 766 -26.21 23.11 2.94
N LEU A 767 -25.94 24.41 3.13
CA LEU A 767 -26.03 25.09 4.42
C LEU A 767 -27.43 25.04 5.02
N SER A 768 -28.49 25.21 4.21
CA SER A 768 -29.88 25.13 4.69
C SER A 768 -30.21 23.75 5.25
N ALA A 769 -29.77 22.68 4.57
CA ALA A 769 -29.92 21.32 5.08
C ALA A 769 -29.07 21.07 6.35
N VAL A 770 -27.83 21.55 6.40
CA VAL A 770 -26.95 21.38 7.56
C VAL A 770 -27.43 22.17 8.78
N ALA A 771 -27.96 23.39 8.60
CA ALA A 771 -28.62 24.15 9.65
C ALA A 771 -29.82 23.37 10.22
N TYR A 772 -30.68 22.82 9.35
CA TYR A 772 -31.80 21.97 9.76
C TYR A 772 -31.33 20.73 10.55
N LEU A 773 -30.27 20.04 10.10
CA LEU A 773 -29.69 18.90 10.83
C LEU A 773 -29.19 19.33 12.21
N HIS A 774 -28.47 20.44 12.28
CA HIS A 774 -27.91 20.99 13.51
C HIS A 774 -29.02 21.36 14.51
N ASP A 775 -30.13 21.96 14.04
CA ASP A 775 -31.29 22.30 14.88
C ASP A 775 -32.01 21.06 15.42
N HIS A 776 -31.92 19.91 14.73
CA HIS A 776 -32.46 18.63 15.20
C HIS A 776 -31.51 17.84 16.12
N GLY A 777 -30.34 18.43 16.45
CA GLY A 777 -29.29 17.81 17.27
C GLY A 777 -28.40 16.83 16.50
N ILE A 778 -28.34 16.91 15.18
CA ILE A 778 -27.62 15.97 14.31
C ILE A 778 -26.40 16.63 13.68
N VAL A 779 -25.29 15.91 13.62
CA VAL A 779 -24.05 16.30 12.91
C VAL A 779 -23.80 15.29 11.79
N HIS A 780 -23.47 15.75 10.58
CA HIS A 780 -23.36 14.88 9.40
C HIS A 780 -22.05 14.06 9.38
N ARG A 781 -20.92 14.71 9.69
CA ARG A 781 -19.56 14.14 9.87
C ARG A 781 -18.87 13.58 8.62
N ASP A 782 -19.59 13.40 7.50
CA ASP A 782 -19.00 13.01 6.20
C ASP A 782 -19.65 13.81 5.05
N LEU A 783 -19.50 15.14 5.07
CA LEU A 783 -19.91 16.00 3.95
C LEU A 783 -18.79 16.07 2.91
N LYS A 784 -19.12 15.76 1.66
CA LYS A 784 -18.22 15.73 0.50
C LYS A 784 -19.04 15.75 -0.80
N PRO A 785 -18.48 16.14 -1.97
CA PRO A 785 -19.23 16.29 -3.21
C PRO A 785 -19.97 15.03 -3.68
N GLU A 786 -19.44 13.85 -3.36
CA GLU A 786 -20.00 12.54 -3.72
C GLU A 786 -21.29 12.23 -2.92
N ASN A 787 -21.42 12.81 -1.72
CA ASN A 787 -22.61 12.71 -0.86
C ASN A 787 -23.65 13.82 -1.16
N LEU A 788 -23.46 14.59 -2.24
CA LEU A 788 -24.35 15.68 -2.67
C LEU A 788 -24.93 15.34 -4.05
N LEU A 789 -26.20 14.93 -4.09
CA LEU A 789 -26.88 14.36 -5.26
C LEU A 789 -28.03 15.26 -5.74
N PHE A 790 -28.23 15.38 -7.04
CA PHE A 790 -29.40 16.07 -7.58
C PHE A 790 -30.63 15.15 -7.65
N ARG A 791 -31.78 15.64 -7.19
CA ARG A 791 -33.05 14.89 -7.15
C ARG A 791 -33.47 14.41 -8.55
N THR A 792 -33.33 15.25 -9.57
CA THR A 792 -33.74 14.97 -10.96
C THR A 792 -32.75 15.55 -12.00
N PRO A 793 -32.82 15.15 -13.28
CA PRO A 793 -31.93 15.65 -14.33
C PRO A 793 -32.16 17.09 -14.82
N GLU A 794 -33.14 17.83 -14.30
CA GLU A 794 -33.47 19.19 -14.76
C GLU A 794 -32.54 20.27 -14.19
N ASP A 795 -32.35 21.40 -14.87
CA ASP A 795 -31.34 22.42 -14.54
C ASP A 795 -31.65 23.22 -13.27
N ASN A 796 -32.87 23.11 -12.76
CA ASN A 796 -33.36 23.67 -11.49
C ASN A 796 -33.64 22.60 -10.43
N ALA A 797 -33.09 21.38 -10.58
CA ALA A 797 -33.31 20.28 -9.64
C ALA A 797 -32.76 20.55 -8.23
N ASP A 798 -33.48 20.07 -7.21
CA ASP A 798 -33.04 20.18 -5.82
C ASP A 798 -31.78 19.33 -5.54
N LEU A 799 -30.76 19.96 -4.97
CA LEU A 799 -29.61 19.29 -4.36
C LEU A 799 -30.04 18.58 -3.07
N LEU A 800 -29.57 17.35 -2.84
CA LEU A 800 -29.89 16.50 -1.69
C LEU A 800 -28.59 16.06 -0.98
N ILE A 801 -28.57 16.17 0.35
CA ILE A 801 -27.57 15.50 1.19
C ILE A 801 -27.95 14.03 1.34
N ALA A 802 -26.99 13.14 1.06
CA ALA A 802 -27.11 11.68 1.12
C ALA A 802 -26.03 11.02 2.00
N ASP A 803 -26.23 9.73 2.28
CA ASP A 803 -25.44 8.85 3.15
C ASP A 803 -25.16 9.33 4.59
N PHE A 804 -26.10 9.05 5.48
CA PHE A 804 -26.04 9.38 6.91
C PHE A 804 -25.31 8.33 7.76
N GLY A 805 -24.58 7.39 7.15
CA GLY A 805 -23.96 6.24 7.84
C GLY A 805 -22.93 6.60 8.94
N LEU A 806 -22.36 7.81 8.91
CA LEU A 806 -21.42 8.34 9.90
C LEU A 806 -21.97 9.47 10.77
N SER A 807 -23.20 9.93 10.49
CA SER A 807 -23.89 10.99 11.23
C SER A 807 -24.29 10.53 12.63
N ARG A 808 -24.52 11.47 13.57
CA ARG A 808 -24.90 11.11 14.95
C ARG A 808 -25.87 12.11 15.57
N ILE A 809 -26.84 11.59 16.33
CA ILE A 809 -27.72 12.37 17.21
C ILE A 809 -26.95 12.73 18.50
N MET A 810 -27.03 13.98 18.93
CA MET A 810 -26.53 14.49 20.21
C MET A 810 -27.69 14.63 21.20
N ASP A 811 -27.56 14.04 22.39
CA ASP A 811 -28.43 14.35 23.53
C ASP A 811 -27.93 15.65 24.19
N GLU A 812 -28.84 16.57 24.49
CA GLU A 812 -28.51 17.96 24.89
C GLU A 812 -27.75 18.05 26.23
N GLU A 813 -27.79 17.00 27.06
CA GLU A 813 -27.07 16.93 28.34
C GLU A 813 -25.62 16.38 28.23
N GLN A 814 -25.19 15.86 27.07
CA GLN A 814 -23.86 15.24 26.89
C GLN A 814 -22.97 15.99 25.89
N PHE A 815 -22.59 17.21 26.23
CA PHE A 815 -21.75 18.11 25.41
C PHE A 815 -20.26 17.69 25.27
N HIS A 816 -19.88 16.45 25.60
CA HIS A 816 -18.49 15.99 25.59
C HIS A 816 -18.34 14.54 25.06
N VAL A 817 -17.18 14.27 24.45
CA VAL A 817 -16.67 12.94 24.04
C VAL A 817 -17.35 12.28 22.82
N LEU A 818 -17.13 12.84 21.63
CA LEU A 818 -17.08 12.07 20.37
C LEU A 818 -15.61 11.79 20.00
N THR A 819 -15.15 10.55 20.14
CA THR A 819 -13.73 10.16 19.97
C THR A 819 -13.45 9.23 18.78
N THR A 820 -14.47 8.77 18.06
CA THR A 820 -14.34 7.88 16.90
C THR A 820 -13.92 8.66 15.65
N THR A 821 -12.76 8.33 15.07
CA THR A 821 -12.29 8.88 13.79
C THR A 821 -13.14 8.32 12.63
N CYS A 822 -13.76 9.20 11.83
CA CYS A 822 -14.65 8.83 10.72
C CYS A 822 -14.59 9.92 9.61
N GLY A 823 -14.87 9.54 8.36
CA GLY A 823 -15.00 10.45 7.20
C GLY A 823 -13.93 10.26 6.12
N THR A 824 -14.04 10.97 4.98
CA THR A 824 -12.97 11.07 3.97
C THR A 824 -11.88 12.08 4.39
N PRO A 825 -10.57 11.72 4.43
CA PRO A 825 -9.51 12.54 5.04
C PRO A 825 -9.44 14.02 4.60
N GLY A 826 -9.43 14.32 3.31
CA GLY A 826 -9.27 15.69 2.79
C GLY A 826 -10.42 16.67 3.14
N TYR A 827 -11.56 16.16 3.61
CA TYR A 827 -12.70 16.97 4.07
C TYR A 827 -12.84 17.01 5.61
N MET A 828 -11.99 16.27 6.36
CA MET A 828 -12.05 16.23 7.82
C MET A 828 -11.58 17.54 8.47
N ALA A 829 -12.24 17.94 9.56
CA ALA A 829 -11.84 19.07 10.37
C ALA A 829 -10.66 18.75 11.33
N PRO A 830 -9.81 19.73 11.70
CA PRO A 830 -8.61 19.52 12.51
C PRO A 830 -8.86 18.82 13.86
N GLU A 831 -10.01 19.07 14.49
CA GLU A 831 -10.40 18.44 15.75
C GLU A 831 -10.64 16.92 15.64
N ILE A 832 -11.00 16.41 14.46
CA ILE A 832 -11.22 14.97 14.22
C ILE A 832 -9.89 14.21 14.34
N PHE A 833 -8.82 14.75 13.75
CA PHE A 833 -7.46 14.20 13.86
C PHE A 833 -6.90 14.33 15.28
N ARG A 834 -7.17 15.45 15.96
CA ARG A 834 -6.74 15.69 17.36
C ARG A 834 -7.41 14.78 18.39
N LYS A 835 -8.52 14.11 18.03
CA LYS A 835 -9.41 13.33 18.90
C LYS A 835 -10.01 14.12 20.08
N THR A 836 -9.97 15.44 19.99
CA THR A 836 -10.76 16.34 20.83
C THR A 836 -12.23 16.19 20.46
N GLY A 837 -13.11 16.07 21.46
CA GLY A 837 -14.53 15.77 21.25
C GLY A 837 -15.20 16.74 20.26
N HIS A 838 -15.57 16.25 19.08
CA HIS A 838 -16.09 17.06 17.99
C HIS A 838 -17.63 17.13 17.99
N GLY A 839 -18.18 18.10 17.24
CA GLY A 839 -19.62 18.34 17.13
C GLY A 839 -19.95 19.16 15.87
N LYS A 840 -21.05 19.93 15.90
CA LYS A 840 -21.57 20.75 14.79
C LYS A 840 -20.52 21.45 13.89
N PRO A 841 -19.43 22.08 14.41
CA PRO A 841 -18.47 22.80 13.58
C PRO A 841 -17.74 21.97 12.51
N VAL A 842 -17.67 20.63 12.61
CA VAL A 842 -16.97 19.80 11.61
C VAL A 842 -17.64 19.87 10.23
N ASP A 843 -18.96 19.99 10.20
CA ASP A 843 -19.72 20.08 8.95
C ASP A 843 -19.44 21.40 8.23
N ILE A 844 -19.17 22.48 8.97
CA ILE A 844 -18.86 23.81 8.43
C ILE A 844 -17.44 23.86 7.84
N TRP A 845 -16.49 23.14 8.43
CA TRP A 845 -15.16 22.97 7.84
C TRP A 845 -15.26 22.23 6.50
N ALA A 846 -15.99 21.12 6.44
CA ALA A 846 -16.21 20.36 5.21
C ALA A 846 -16.89 21.21 4.12
N ILE A 847 -17.88 22.05 4.49
CA ILE A 847 -18.46 23.05 3.59
C ILE A 847 -17.41 24.05 3.08
N GLY A 848 -16.45 24.49 3.91
CA GLY A 848 -15.33 25.33 3.47
C GLY A 848 -14.44 24.65 2.42
N VAL A 849 -14.10 23.37 2.63
CA VAL A 849 -13.32 22.57 1.69
C VAL A 849 -14.08 22.38 0.36
N ILE A 850 -15.38 22.07 0.42
CA ILE A 850 -16.25 21.96 -0.75
C ILE A 850 -16.35 23.30 -1.48
N THR A 851 -16.52 24.42 -0.76
CA THR A 851 -16.64 25.77 -1.36
C THR A 851 -15.37 26.16 -2.09
N TYR A 852 -14.21 25.94 -1.48
CA TYR A 852 -12.91 26.17 -2.12
C TYR A 852 -12.79 25.33 -3.41
N PHE A 853 -13.13 24.04 -3.34
CA PHE A 853 -13.09 23.13 -4.49
C PHE A 853 -14.06 23.54 -5.62
N LEU A 854 -15.29 23.97 -5.31
CA LEU A 854 -16.26 24.43 -6.30
C LEU A 854 -15.77 25.65 -7.09
N LEU A 855 -15.00 26.54 -6.48
CA LEU A 855 -14.56 27.80 -7.09
C LEU A 855 -13.27 27.68 -7.92
N CYS A 856 -12.45 26.63 -7.72
CA CYS A 856 -11.16 26.48 -8.41
C CYS A 856 -10.82 25.07 -8.94
N GLY A 857 -11.60 24.04 -8.60
CA GLY A 857 -11.43 22.66 -9.08
C GLY A 857 -10.38 21.80 -8.36
N TYR A 858 -9.78 22.28 -7.26
CA TYR A 858 -8.87 21.52 -6.39
C TYR A 858 -9.15 21.83 -4.91
N THR A 859 -8.73 20.98 -3.97
CA THR A 859 -8.95 21.22 -2.53
C THR A 859 -7.83 22.04 -1.89
N PRO A 860 -8.10 22.79 -0.80
CA PRO A 860 -7.12 23.67 -0.14
C PRO A 860 -5.90 22.93 0.43
N PHE A 861 -6.10 21.66 0.83
CA PHE A 861 -5.11 20.86 1.55
C PHE A 861 -4.48 19.74 0.72
N ASP A 862 -4.72 19.69 -0.59
CA ASP A 862 -4.13 18.66 -1.47
C ASP A 862 -2.59 18.77 -1.46
N ARG A 863 -1.89 17.64 -1.34
CA ARG A 863 -0.42 17.54 -1.18
C ARG A 863 0.06 16.16 -1.65
N ASP A 864 1.35 16.06 -2.00
CA ASP A 864 2.01 14.85 -2.50
C ASP A 864 1.94 13.63 -1.54
N SER A 865 1.59 13.83 -0.26
CA SER A 865 1.32 12.74 0.68
C SER A 865 0.18 13.02 1.65
N ASN A 866 -0.56 11.94 2.01
CA ASN A 866 -1.62 11.93 3.05
C ASN A 866 -1.14 12.54 4.40
N LEU A 867 0.16 12.50 4.68
CA LEU A 867 0.74 13.05 5.91
C LEU A 867 0.93 14.58 5.83
N GLU A 868 1.28 15.10 4.65
CA GLU A 868 1.39 16.53 4.39
C GLU A 868 0.00 17.18 4.23
N GLU A 869 -0.96 16.49 3.61
CA GLU A 869 -2.39 16.86 3.61
C GLU A 869 -2.91 17.02 5.04
N MET A 870 -2.70 16.01 5.90
CA MET A 870 -3.11 16.06 7.31
C MET A 870 -2.44 17.21 8.09
N GLN A 871 -1.16 17.46 7.84
CA GLN A 871 -0.44 18.57 8.47
C GLN A 871 -0.96 19.93 7.99
N ALA A 872 -1.31 20.05 6.71
CA ALA A 872 -1.89 21.26 6.14
C ALA A 872 -3.28 21.55 6.72
N ILE A 873 -4.15 20.52 6.80
CA ILE A 873 -5.44 20.59 7.51
C ILE A 873 -5.25 21.08 8.94
N LEU A 874 -4.35 20.47 9.71
CA LEU A 874 -4.18 20.74 11.14
C LEU A 874 -3.87 22.21 11.46
N VAL A 875 -3.18 22.94 10.58
CA VAL A 875 -2.84 24.36 10.77
C VAL A 875 -3.61 25.33 9.85
N ALA A 876 -4.54 24.81 9.04
CA ALA A 876 -5.18 25.53 7.93
C ALA A 876 -4.18 26.16 6.94
N ASP A 877 -3.12 25.42 6.57
CA ASP A 877 -2.19 25.81 5.50
C ASP A 877 -2.87 25.65 4.13
N TYR A 878 -3.45 26.74 3.65
CA TYR A 878 -3.93 26.89 2.28
C TYR A 878 -3.77 28.34 1.84
N SER A 879 -3.81 28.58 0.52
CA SER A 879 -3.73 29.93 -0.04
C SER A 879 -4.63 30.06 -1.26
N PHE A 880 -5.02 31.28 -1.60
CA PHE A 880 -5.75 31.58 -2.84
C PHE A 880 -4.78 31.73 -4.02
N THR A 881 -3.96 30.70 -4.24
CA THR A 881 -2.94 30.64 -5.31
C THR A 881 -2.95 29.25 -5.99
N PRO A 882 -2.52 29.13 -7.26
CA PRO A 882 -2.07 30.17 -8.18
C PRO A 882 -3.11 31.26 -8.49
N LEU A 883 -2.65 32.49 -8.73
CA LEU A 883 -3.51 33.65 -8.98
C LEU A 883 -4.40 33.52 -10.23
N GLU A 884 -4.06 32.62 -11.15
CA GLU A 884 -4.82 32.36 -12.37
C GLU A 884 -6.23 31.79 -12.08
N TYR A 885 -6.38 30.91 -11.07
CA TYR A 885 -7.66 30.28 -10.73
C TYR A 885 -8.53 31.12 -9.79
N TRP A 886 -7.93 32.11 -9.13
CA TRP A 886 -8.60 32.95 -8.14
C TRP A 886 -8.86 34.38 -8.62
N ARG A 887 -8.51 34.74 -9.86
CA ARG A 887 -8.65 36.13 -10.36
C ARG A 887 -10.10 36.60 -10.35
N GLY A 888 -11.02 35.86 -10.96
CA GLY A 888 -12.46 36.18 -10.99
C GLY A 888 -13.21 35.95 -9.68
N VAL A 889 -12.63 35.23 -8.71
CA VAL A 889 -13.31 34.86 -7.47
C VAL A 889 -13.30 36.00 -6.44
N SER A 890 -14.47 36.41 -5.97
CA SER A 890 -14.68 37.61 -5.16
C SER A 890 -14.02 37.56 -3.79
N LEU A 891 -13.83 38.73 -3.19
CA LEU A 891 -13.36 38.84 -1.80
C LEU A 891 -14.40 38.30 -0.80
N LYS A 892 -15.71 38.38 -1.12
CA LYS A 892 -16.78 37.80 -0.28
C LYS A 892 -16.68 36.27 -0.22
N ALA A 893 -16.42 35.61 -1.35
CA ALA A 893 -16.22 34.15 -1.42
C ALA A 893 -14.98 33.70 -0.64
N ARG A 894 -13.85 34.38 -0.84
CA ARG A 894 -12.60 34.06 -0.14
C ARG A 894 -12.73 34.26 1.38
N GLU A 895 -13.47 35.27 1.83
CA GLU A 895 -13.73 35.48 3.26
C GLU A 895 -14.69 34.45 3.87
N PHE A 896 -15.72 34.02 3.13
CA PHE A 896 -16.57 32.90 3.54
C PHE A 896 -15.73 31.64 3.79
N ILE A 897 -14.81 31.31 2.87
CA ILE A 897 -13.89 30.18 3.02
C ILE A 897 -13.02 30.33 4.28
N ARG A 898 -12.47 31.52 4.56
CA ARG A 898 -11.68 31.76 5.79
C ARG A 898 -12.47 31.46 7.05
N ARG A 899 -13.72 31.91 7.13
CA ARG A 899 -14.60 31.71 8.29
C ARG A 899 -15.10 30.26 8.45
N CYS A 900 -15.17 29.49 7.36
CA CYS A 900 -15.38 28.04 7.41
C CYS A 900 -14.12 27.29 7.87
N LEU A 901 -12.94 27.68 7.38
CA LEU A 901 -11.66 27.00 7.64
C LEU A 901 -10.92 27.53 8.89
N THR A 902 -11.65 28.09 9.86
CA THR A 902 -11.11 28.43 11.19
C THR A 902 -10.69 27.16 11.94
N VAL A 903 -9.42 27.10 12.38
CA VAL A 903 -8.86 25.92 13.06
C VAL A 903 -9.49 25.66 14.42
N ASP A 904 -9.84 26.71 15.17
CA ASP A 904 -10.57 26.61 16.43
C ASP A 904 -12.08 26.35 16.18
N PRO A 905 -12.65 25.21 16.62
CA PRO A 905 -14.06 24.91 16.45
C PRO A 905 -15.01 25.86 17.19
N ALA A 906 -14.54 26.58 18.21
CA ALA A 906 -15.34 27.56 18.96
C ALA A 906 -15.39 28.95 18.29
N ALA A 907 -14.39 29.29 17.46
CA ALA A 907 -14.34 30.51 16.67
C ALA A 907 -14.77 30.31 15.20
N ARG A 908 -14.98 29.05 14.77
CA ARG A 908 -15.55 28.71 13.46
C ARG A 908 -17.05 29.04 13.46
N MET A 909 -17.54 29.66 12.40
CA MET A 909 -18.94 30.08 12.31
C MET A 909 -19.91 28.88 12.30
N THR A 910 -21.14 29.10 12.78
CA THR A 910 -22.24 28.14 12.72
C THR A 910 -22.92 28.12 11.35
N ALA A 911 -23.79 27.12 11.09
CA ALA A 911 -24.55 27.04 9.84
C ALA A 911 -25.44 28.27 9.60
N HIS A 912 -26.07 28.80 10.64
CA HIS A 912 -26.97 29.96 10.57
C HIS A 912 -26.19 31.27 10.34
N GLU A 913 -25.00 31.42 10.91
CA GLU A 913 -24.10 32.53 10.61
C GLU A 913 -23.54 32.46 9.19
N ALA A 914 -23.23 31.25 8.70
CA ALA A 914 -22.79 31.02 7.33
C ALA A 914 -23.89 31.32 6.30
N LEU A 915 -25.15 30.97 6.59
CA LEU A 915 -26.33 31.40 5.81
C LEU A 915 -26.52 32.92 5.81
N SER A 916 -26.10 33.59 6.89
CA SER A 916 -26.17 35.05 7.05
C SER A 916 -24.93 35.77 6.48
N HIS A 917 -24.00 35.05 5.84
CA HIS A 917 -22.79 35.65 5.30
C HIS A 917 -23.08 36.49 4.04
N PRO A 918 -22.46 37.67 3.84
CA PRO A 918 -22.67 38.52 2.65
C PRO A 918 -22.48 37.83 1.29
N TRP A 919 -21.73 36.72 1.24
CA TRP A 919 -21.58 35.91 0.03
C TRP A 919 -22.80 35.03 -0.29
N ILE A 920 -23.53 34.59 0.73
CA ILE A 920 -24.69 33.70 0.64
C ILE A 920 -26.01 34.49 0.66
N ALA A 921 -26.01 35.67 1.31
CA ALA A 921 -27.18 36.52 1.48
C ALA A 921 -27.38 37.55 0.34
N ASP A 922 -26.31 38.20 -0.13
CA ASP A 922 -26.41 39.39 -1.00
C ASP A 922 -26.50 39.06 -2.51
N LEU A 923 -27.02 37.89 -2.88
CA LEU A 923 -27.05 37.38 -4.27
C LEU A 923 -28.00 38.16 -5.21
N GLY A 924 -28.65 39.22 -4.73
CA GLY A 924 -29.45 40.14 -5.56
C GLY A 924 -28.64 41.21 -6.31
N ASP A 925 -27.40 41.50 -5.89
CA ASP A 925 -26.55 42.55 -6.50
C ASP A 925 -25.40 41.98 -7.38
N ILE A 926 -25.26 40.65 -7.46
CA ILE A 926 -24.28 40.00 -8.36
C ILE A 926 -24.94 39.76 -9.71
N SER A 927 -24.96 40.77 -10.56
CA SER A 927 -25.46 40.66 -11.93
C SER A 927 -24.53 39.80 -12.79
N ALA A 928 -25.07 38.80 -13.48
CA ALA A 928 -24.32 37.92 -14.39
C ALA A 928 -23.65 38.65 -15.59
N GLU A 929 -23.95 39.93 -15.82
CA GLU A 929 -23.22 40.81 -16.74
C GLU A 929 -21.83 41.20 -16.16
N GLY A 930 -20.93 40.21 -16.06
CA GLY A 930 -19.54 40.44 -15.64
C GLY A 930 -18.84 39.28 -14.92
N GLU A 931 -19.53 38.19 -14.58
CA GLU A 931 -18.89 37.03 -13.94
C GLU A 931 -17.95 36.29 -14.92
N GLU A 932 -16.78 35.87 -14.43
CA GLU A 932 -15.83 35.02 -15.17
C GLU A 932 -16.32 33.56 -15.11
N ASP A 933 -16.41 32.88 -16.26
CA ASP A 933 -16.81 31.46 -16.31
C ASP A 933 -15.72 30.59 -15.66
N LEU A 934 -16.04 30.01 -14.50
CA LEU A 934 -15.13 29.17 -13.73
C LEU A 934 -15.02 27.76 -14.34
N LEU A 935 -15.96 27.37 -15.22
CA LEU A 935 -16.07 26.00 -15.71
C LEU A 935 -14.83 25.46 -16.44
N PRO A 936 -14.07 26.24 -17.25
CA PRO A 936 -12.85 25.74 -17.89
C PRO A 936 -11.76 25.40 -16.86
N THR A 937 -11.59 26.25 -15.85
CA THR A 937 -10.68 26.03 -14.70
C THR A 937 -11.09 24.78 -13.92
N VAL A 938 -12.37 24.71 -13.54
CA VAL A 938 -12.92 23.63 -12.74
C VAL A 938 -12.85 22.28 -13.48
N LYS A 939 -13.14 22.24 -14.79
CA LYS A 939 -13.00 21.04 -15.64
C LYS A 939 -11.54 20.61 -15.81
N LYS A 940 -10.61 21.55 -16.06
CA LYS A 940 -9.17 21.27 -16.20
C LYS A 940 -8.61 20.57 -14.95
N ASN A 941 -8.87 21.16 -13.78
CA ASN A 941 -8.29 20.71 -12.52
C ASN A 941 -8.95 19.41 -12.01
N PHE A 942 -10.27 19.26 -12.18
CA PHE A 942 -10.96 18.01 -11.81
C PHE A 942 -10.55 16.80 -12.65
N ASN A 943 -10.35 16.95 -13.97
CA ASN A 943 -9.96 15.81 -14.80
C ASN A 943 -8.59 15.24 -14.40
N ALA A 944 -7.64 16.08 -13.95
CA ALA A 944 -6.42 15.61 -13.32
C ALA A 944 -6.70 14.90 -11.98
N ARG A 945 -7.52 15.53 -11.12
CA ARG A 945 -7.81 15.05 -9.76
C ARG A 945 -8.62 13.74 -9.70
N ARG A 946 -9.52 13.49 -10.67
CA ARG A 946 -10.29 12.25 -10.78
C ARG A 946 -9.43 11.07 -11.22
N THR A 947 -8.48 11.31 -12.12
CA THR A 947 -7.46 10.32 -12.52
C THR A 947 -6.62 9.89 -11.31
N LEU A 948 -6.24 10.84 -10.46
CA LEU A 948 -5.51 10.59 -9.22
C LEU A 948 -6.33 9.83 -8.16
N HIS A 949 -7.59 10.19 -7.93
CA HIS A 949 -8.45 9.51 -6.93
C HIS A 949 -8.76 8.06 -7.32
N ALA A 950 -8.97 7.78 -8.60
CA ALA A 950 -9.21 6.42 -9.08
C ALA A 950 -8.04 5.46 -8.80
N ALA A 951 -6.79 5.95 -8.82
CA ALA A 951 -5.63 5.17 -8.40
C ALA A 951 -5.59 4.96 -6.87
N ILE A 952 -5.83 6.03 -6.09
CA ILE A 952 -5.69 6.02 -4.63
C ILE A 952 -6.74 5.12 -3.94
N ASP A 953 -8.00 5.19 -4.35
CA ASP A 953 -9.05 4.43 -3.65
C ASP A 953 -9.05 2.93 -4.00
N THR A 954 -8.56 2.55 -5.18
CA THR A 954 -8.22 1.15 -5.53
C THR A 954 -7.17 0.59 -4.57
N ILE A 955 -6.08 1.33 -4.35
CA ILE A 955 -5.02 0.97 -3.38
C ILE A 955 -5.57 0.88 -1.94
N ARG A 956 -6.50 1.74 -1.56
CA ARG A 956 -7.16 1.68 -0.23
C ARG A 956 -8.09 0.48 -0.07
N ALA A 957 -8.80 0.06 -1.11
CA ALA A 957 -9.67 -1.12 -1.08
C ALA A 957 -8.85 -2.41 -0.85
N ILE A 958 -7.76 -2.59 -1.60
CA ILE A 958 -6.82 -3.71 -1.46
C ILE A 958 -6.27 -3.81 -0.02
N ASN A 959 -5.88 -2.67 0.56
CA ASN A 959 -5.36 -2.63 1.92
C ASN A 959 -6.42 -2.87 3.02
N GLN A 960 -7.71 -2.65 2.76
CA GLN A 960 -8.78 -2.98 3.71
C GLN A 960 -9.11 -4.48 3.71
N LEU A 961 -9.01 -5.17 2.57
CA LEU A 961 -9.21 -6.62 2.49
C LEU A 961 -8.16 -7.38 3.33
N ARG A 962 -6.88 -6.96 3.26
CA ARG A 962 -5.77 -7.53 4.07
C ARG A 962 -6.01 -7.43 5.59
N ALA A 963 -6.85 -6.52 6.08
CA ALA A 963 -7.13 -6.33 7.50
C ALA A 963 -8.31 -7.19 8.04
N GLY A 964 -9.05 -7.89 7.17
CA GLY A 964 -10.27 -8.61 7.57
C GLY A 964 -10.05 -10.01 8.18
N GLY A 965 -8.85 -10.59 8.05
CA GLY A 965 -8.62 -12.01 8.33
C GLY A 965 -8.41 -12.42 9.80
N ALA A 966 -8.25 -11.48 10.73
CA ALA A 966 -7.77 -11.77 12.08
C ALA A 966 -8.63 -11.13 13.19
N ALA A 967 -9.72 -11.80 13.60
CA ALA A 967 -10.43 -11.49 14.84
C ALA A 967 -11.24 -12.69 15.36
N GLY A 968 -10.86 -13.24 16.52
CA GLY A 968 -11.60 -14.30 17.19
C GLY A 968 -11.38 -14.29 18.71
N MET A 969 -12.46 -14.54 19.46
CA MET A 969 -12.54 -14.73 20.93
C MET A 969 -12.33 -13.49 21.85
N MET A 970 -13.44 -13.10 22.50
CA MET A 970 -13.66 -13.02 23.98
C MET A 970 -12.68 -12.26 24.90
N ASP A 971 -13.12 -11.60 25.98
CA ASP A 971 -14.44 -11.06 26.38
C ASP A 971 -14.20 -9.95 27.45
N GLY A 972 -15.20 -9.13 27.77
CA GLY A 972 -15.02 -7.83 28.42
C GLY A 972 -15.09 -7.75 29.96
N ALA A 973 -14.57 -6.64 30.50
CA ALA A 973 -14.84 -6.15 31.86
C ALA A 973 -15.04 -4.60 31.83
N ARG A 974 -15.82 -4.06 32.78
CA ARG A 974 -16.24 -2.63 32.76
C ARG A 974 -15.39 -1.71 33.62
N SER A 975 -15.29 -0.46 33.17
CA SER A 975 -14.62 0.66 33.84
C SER A 975 -15.37 1.19 35.08
N GLY A 976 -14.64 1.83 36.00
CA GLY A 976 -15.17 2.76 37.00
C GLY A 976 -14.42 4.09 36.96
N GLU A 977 -15.15 5.21 36.95
CA GLU A 977 -14.56 6.56 37.08
C GLU A 977 -14.26 6.92 38.55
N PRO A 978 -13.45 7.98 38.77
CA PRO A 978 -14.07 9.12 39.46
C PRO A 978 -13.58 10.53 39.05
N ARG A 979 -14.57 11.40 38.74
CA ARG A 979 -14.78 12.79 39.22
C ARG A 979 -13.73 13.91 38.94
N ARG A 980 -14.26 15.05 38.45
CA ARG A 980 -13.60 16.38 38.35
C ARG A 980 -13.58 17.13 39.69
N GLY A 981 -12.71 18.15 39.83
CA GLY A 981 -12.79 19.10 40.95
C GLY A 981 -11.90 20.37 40.88
N ALA A 982 -12.44 21.48 40.36
CA ALA A 982 -12.02 22.89 40.58
C ALA A 982 -10.59 23.32 40.13
N PRO A 983 -10.20 24.62 40.27
CA PRO A 983 -10.82 25.82 39.66
C PRO A 983 -9.81 26.66 38.81
N PRO A 984 -10.24 27.71 38.07
CA PRO A 984 -9.37 28.46 37.14
C PRO A 984 -8.55 29.61 37.78
N LEU A 985 -7.59 30.15 37.02
CA LEU A 985 -6.80 31.35 37.34
C LEU A 985 -6.81 32.37 36.17
N ASN A 986 -6.46 33.63 36.49
CA ASN A 986 -6.73 34.81 35.66
C ASN A 986 -5.89 34.96 34.37
N VAL A 987 -6.48 35.67 33.41
CA VAL A 987 -5.84 36.20 32.19
C VAL A 987 -5.68 37.73 32.31
N PRO A 988 -4.49 38.32 32.06
CA PRO A 988 -4.32 39.76 31.87
C PRO A 988 -4.72 40.19 30.45
N GLN A 989 -5.32 41.38 30.30
CA GLN A 989 -5.63 41.95 28.99
C GLN A 989 -4.40 42.60 28.30
N PRO A 990 -4.38 42.70 26.96
CA PRO A 990 -3.31 43.36 26.20
C PRO A 990 -3.37 44.90 26.28
N VAL A 991 -2.27 45.54 25.88
CA VAL A 991 -2.15 47.00 25.66
C VAL A 991 -2.07 47.27 24.16
N ALA A 992 -2.55 48.43 23.71
CA ALA A 992 -2.90 48.71 22.32
C ALA A 992 -1.80 49.37 21.46
N ASP A 993 -1.88 49.10 20.16
CA ASP A 993 -1.70 49.95 18.97
C ASP A 993 -0.66 51.10 18.97
N GLU A 994 0.28 51.03 18.02
CA GLU A 994 0.75 52.19 17.25
C GLU A 994 0.79 51.82 15.74
N ASP A 995 0.49 52.79 14.87
CA ASP A 995 0.18 52.60 13.43
C ASP A 995 1.41 52.85 12.50
N PRO A 996 1.36 52.50 11.19
CA PRO A 996 2.55 52.34 10.34
C PRO A 996 3.05 53.62 9.65
N MET A 997 4.30 53.56 9.16
CA MET A 997 4.85 54.52 8.19
C MET A 997 5.50 53.85 6.97
N ASP A 998 4.76 53.93 5.86
CA ASP A 998 5.15 54.38 4.51
C ASP A 998 6.28 53.69 3.71
N ILE A 999 6.16 53.78 2.38
CA ILE A 999 7.01 53.11 1.38
C ILE A 999 7.58 54.14 0.39
N ASP A 1000 8.91 54.31 0.33
CA ASP A 1000 9.57 54.59 -0.96
C ASP A 1000 11.11 54.42 -0.97
N LYS A 1001 11.64 54.23 -2.20
CA LYS A 1001 13.00 54.55 -2.72
C LYS A 1001 14.25 53.68 -2.43
N ILE A 1002 14.89 53.31 -3.56
CA ILE A 1002 16.34 53.16 -3.85
C ILE A 1002 17.04 51.88 -3.33
N ASP A 1003 17.90 51.16 -4.08
CA ASP A 1003 18.17 51.01 -5.53
C ASP A 1003 19.02 49.71 -5.73
N SER A 1004 19.18 49.28 -6.99
CA SER A 1004 20.07 48.24 -7.57
C SER A 1004 21.47 48.09 -6.90
N ARG A 1005 22.20 46.96 -7.03
CA ARG A 1005 22.61 46.25 -8.27
C ARG A 1005 23.03 44.78 -8.03
N GLY A 1006 22.85 43.92 -9.03
CA GLY A 1006 23.44 42.57 -9.10
C GLY A 1006 22.90 41.77 -10.30
N ASN A 1007 23.71 41.56 -11.35
CA ASN A 1007 23.21 41.09 -12.65
C ASN A 1007 23.14 39.56 -12.80
N GLY A 1008 22.11 39.10 -13.53
CA GLY A 1008 22.07 37.85 -14.30
C GLY A 1008 21.31 38.11 -15.61
N HIS A 1009 21.80 37.64 -16.76
CA HIS A 1009 21.32 38.10 -18.07
C HIS A 1009 19.99 37.46 -18.51
N GLY A 1010 18.99 38.29 -18.79
CA GLY A 1010 17.84 37.97 -19.64
C GLY A 1010 18.00 38.49 -21.08
N GLN A 1011 17.14 38.04 -21.99
CA GLN A 1011 17.06 38.56 -23.37
C GLN A 1011 16.50 39.99 -23.38
N THR A 1012 16.86 40.81 -24.37
CA THR A 1012 16.36 42.18 -24.50
C THR A 1012 15.02 42.26 -25.21
N ASP A 1013 14.23 43.31 -24.94
CA ASP A 1013 12.91 43.54 -25.54
C ASP A 1013 12.91 43.53 -27.08
N GLU A 1014 14.00 43.93 -27.74
CA GLU A 1014 14.13 43.85 -29.20
C GLU A 1014 14.21 42.40 -29.70
N MET A 1015 14.88 41.50 -28.95
CA MET A 1015 14.90 40.07 -29.28
C MET A 1015 13.52 39.45 -29.11
N ILE A 1016 12.79 39.82 -28.05
CA ILE A 1016 11.41 39.37 -27.81
C ILE A 1016 10.51 39.84 -28.96
N LYS A 1017 10.55 41.13 -29.32
CA LYS A 1017 9.72 41.70 -30.40
C LYS A 1017 10.03 41.13 -31.78
N GLU A 1018 11.30 40.85 -32.11
CA GLU A 1018 11.66 40.16 -33.36
C GLU A 1018 11.18 38.70 -33.36
N GLN A 1019 11.20 38.02 -32.21
CA GLN A 1019 10.68 36.66 -32.07
C GLN A 1019 9.14 36.60 -32.17
N GLU A 1020 8.43 37.55 -31.55
CA GLU A 1020 6.99 37.76 -31.69
C GLU A 1020 6.61 38.09 -33.15
N ARG A 1021 7.34 38.98 -33.81
CA ARG A 1021 7.14 39.32 -35.23
C ARG A 1021 7.26 38.09 -36.13
N ARG A 1022 8.29 37.26 -35.93
CA ARG A 1022 8.46 35.99 -36.66
C ARG A 1022 7.32 35.00 -36.41
N ILE A 1023 6.83 34.90 -35.17
CA ILE A 1023 5.67 34.05 -34.85
C ILE A 1023 4.42 34.55 -35.59
N HIS A 1024 4.19 35.86 -35.62
CA HIS A 1024 3.02 36.44 -36.28
C HIS A 1024 3.10 36.32 -37.82
N GLU A 1025 4.26 36.55 -38.42
CA GLU A 1025 4.51 36.31 -39.86
C GLU A 1025 4.31 34.83 -40.24
N THR A 1026 4.76 33.90 -39.38
CA THR A 1026 4.52 32.45 -39.56
C THR A 1026 3.04 32.09 -39.48
N GLN A 1027 2.29 32.67 -38.52
CA GLN A 1027 0.85 32.43 -38.37
C GLN A 1027 0.04 32.96 -39.56
N GLN A 1028 0.37 34.14 -40.10
CA GLN A 1028 -0.33 34.69 -41.27
C GLN A 1028 -0.04 33.89 -42.55
N GLY A 1029 1.18 33.35 -42.72
CA GLY A 1029 1.52 32.48 -43.85
C GLY A 1029 0.68 31.19 -43.92
N LEU A 1030 0.27 30.63 -42.78
CA LEU A 1030 -0.52 29.39 -42.71
C LEU A 1030 -1.98 29.53 -43.16
N TRP A 1031 -2.53 30.75 -43.23
CA TRP A 1031 -3.94 30.99 -43.55
C TRP A 1031 -4.21 31.53 -44.96
N ALA A 1032 -3.16 31.80 -45.75
CA ALA A 1032 -3.29 32.19 -47.16
C ALA A 1032 -3.50 31.00 -48.13
N GLY A 1033 -3.40 29.75 -47.63
CA GLY A 1033 -3.25 28.54 -48.44
C GLY A 1033 -4.51 27.76 -48.84
N LYS A 1034 -5.72 28.30 -48.63
CA LYS A 1034 -6.99 27.65 -49.08
C LYS A 1034 -8.03 28.64 -49.62
N ARG A 1035 -8.04 28.82 -50.94
CA ARG A 1035 -9.19 29.18 -51.78
C ARG A 1035 -9.13 28.35 -53.06
#